data_AF-A0A397G1G7-F1
#
_entry.id   AF-A0A397G1G7-F1
#
_cell.length_a   1.000
_cell.length_b   1.000
_cell.length_c   1.000
_cell.angle_alpha   90.00
_cell.angle_beta   90.00
_cell.angle_gamma   90.00
#
_symmetry.space_group_name_H-M   'P 1'
#
loop_
_entity.id
_entity.type
_entity.pdbx_description
1 polymer ?
#
loop_
_entity_poly.entity_id
_entity_poly.type
_entity_poly.pdbx_seq_one_letter_code
_entity_poly.pdbx_strand_id
1 'polypeptide(L)'
;MSAETSPFESLPNELIDQILSNLATDPPSFSRFDQPPGVRIVKSAARDLKNLSRTSSHFLEVTRPRLFAHACFDISEGESFLQFILKWDLCRNVTSLLARGNTCSDPQDDPSWWRRILQHLDPMRITLLAPPSFIGATLGTEIMDGHNWAFQISLQVLQLDRRERQVAPPPVSHVEACPGLLAAREWSSLQFNESSSLKAYNHYEYFLFQVPSVFNRWGSLSRTHPESVSLSLSLNKLTAFHYTAVFPFYNHVKLVLDTVTLMTSLRSLSVRLAPCLNDKATELEQRGSMDPSDPWMELATGYTLVAHAVRDLGNRARLMVWETLNGPMTDMGTGLEERNVIGHTTTSMVSEQPDAPDQSAIWNLRKDIEEAFEGPSSVFRCGRVIGFSKLKKRAREDDDHDSIGQLTPPKLPRYLLAKHLRNTPPSQSPSTQPKAFIIHPPTLDPFSPKQLLASLLASPSTPPLSRIEAIALLDHVQLLPVFDFRAAVQAISQVSDALQSALVSGGESGERARTRTLLLLAGLDTLTEGVIRASNPVKGAAALTAALRTLTQLSRVHGSYLAVMLVNTGGLGSAPGLGPGPGAGAGAGAGAGAGRQHASRGDFRASMDDEGVYSMFHAAETSLLPSLLMRTLDQGIDTHLLLSTVGSDHVVEVIKDRVGEGVGKWCIWDKNP
;
A
#
# COMPACT_ATOMS: atom_id res chain seq x y z
N MET A 1 -41.78 -27.25 55.61
CA MET A 1 -40.67 -26.69 56.40
C MET A 1 -40.15 -25.50 55.62
N SER A 2 -40.44 -24.28 56.09
CA SER A 2 -40.04 -23.03 55.44
C SER A 2 -38.52 -22.92 55.56
N ALA A 3 -37.80 -22.98 54.43
CA ALA A 3 -36.37 -22.71 54.44
C ALA A 3 -36.18 -21.28 54.94
N GLU A 4 -35.40 -21.10 56.01
CA GLU A 4 -34.99 -19.76 56.45
C GLU A 4 -34.33 -19.06 55.25
N THR A 5 -34.97 -17.99 54.79
CA THR A 5 -34.44 -17.10 53.76
C THR A 5 -33.05 -16.68 54.18
N SER A 6 -32.07 -16.84 53.30
CA SER A 6 -30.69 -16.50 53.64
C SER A 6 -30.61 -15.02 54.06
N PRO A 7 -29.74 -14.64 55.02
CA PRO A 7 -29.58 -13.25 55.44
C PRO A 7 -29.09 -12.34 54.29
N PHE A 8 -28.65 -12.93 53.19
CA PHE A 8 -28.29 -12.23 51.96
C PHE A 8 -29.53 -11.91 51.10
N GLU A 9 -30.55 -12.78 51.09
CA GLU A 9 -31.83 -12.55 50.40
C GLU A 9 -32.75 -11.59 51.14
N SER A 10 -32.49 -11.32 52.42
CA SER A 10 -33.23 -10.31 53.19
C SER A 10 -32.73 -8.88 52.97
N LEU A 11 -31.67 -8.69 52.18
CA LEU A 11 -31.16 -7.36 51.84
C LEU A 11 -32.12 -6.64 50.87
N PRO A 12 -32.28 -5.31 50.99
CA PRO A 12 -32.98 -4.50 49.99
C PRO A 12 -32.35 -4.63 48.60
N ASN A 13 -33.18 -4.52 47.56
CA ASN A 13 -32.76 -4.63 46.15
C ASN A 13 -31.64 -3.64 45.79
N GLU A 14 -31.62 -2.46 46.41
CA GLU A 14 -30.61 -1.42 46.17
C GLU A 14 -29.23 -1.87 46.66
N LEU A 15 -29.15 -2.52 47.81
CA LEU A 15 -27.90 -3.05 48.35
C LEU A 15 -27.41 -4.25 47.54
N ILE A 16 -28.33 -5.13 47.14
CA ILE A 16 -28.02 -6.24 46.23
C ILE A 16 -27.48 -5.67 44.91
N ASP A 17 -28.14 -4.66 44.33
CA ASP A 17 -27.71 -4.03 43.09
C ASP A 17 -26.33 -3.37 43.20
N GLN A 18 -26.01 -2.74 44.33
CA GLN A 18 -24.67 -2.24 44.60
C GLN A 18 -23.64 -3.37 44.67
N ILE A 19 -23.95 -4.48 45.33
CA ILE A 19 -23.04 -5.64 45.36
C ILE A 19 -22.83 -6.19 43.94
N LEU A 20 -23.90 -6.34 43.17
CA LEU A 20 -23.83 -6.75 41.76
C LEU A 20 -22.98 -5.80 40.92
N SER A 21 -23.03 -4.49 41.19
CA SER A 21 -22.21 -3.51 40.47
C SER A 21 -20.71 -3.72 40.68
N ASN A 22 -20.31 -4.20 41.86
CA ASN A 22 -18.91 -4.55 42.16
C ASN A 22 -18.48 -5.89 41.55
N LEU A 23 -19.43 -6.76 41.22
CA LEU A 23 -19.19 -8.04 40.52
C LEU A 23 -19.27 -7.90 39.00
N ALA A 24 -19.80 -6.79 38.50
CA ALA A 24 -19.87 -6.51 37.07
C ALA A 24 -18.46 -6.27 36.53
N THR A 25 -18.13 -6.94 35.43
CA THR A 25 -16.86 -6.80 34.73
C THR A 25 -17.12 -6.30 33.32
N ASP A 26 -16.18 -5.52 32.79
CA ASP A 26 -16.24 -5.08 31.40
C ASP A 26 -16.29 -6.27 30.43
N PRO A 27 -16.96 -6.13 29.28
CA PRO A 27 -17.04 -7.21 28.32
C PRO A 27 -15.64 -7.60 27.82
N PRO A 28 -15.33 -8.91 27.71
CA PRO A 28 -14.01 -9.38 27.31
C PRO A 28 -13.60 -8.88 25.92
N SER A 29 -14.57 -8.55 25.06
CA SER A 29 -14.35 -7.99 23.73
C SER A 29 -13.61 -6.65 23.74
N PHE A 30 -13.70 -5.89 24.83
CA PHE A 30 -12.97 -4.63 24.97
C PHE A 30 -11.46 -4.88 25.12
N SER A 31 -11.07 -5.69 26.10
CA SER A 31 -9.66 -6.02 26.35
C SER A 31 -9.00 -6.88 25.27
N ARG A 32 -9.80 -7.57 24.44
CA ARG A 32 -9.33 -8.51 23.41
C ARG A 32 -9.54 -8.01 22.00
N PHE A 33 -9.94 -6.76 21.80
CA PHE A 33 -10.14 -6.19 20.46
C PHE A 33 -8.89 -6.34 19.59
N ASP A 34 -7.73 -6.15 20.21
CA ASP A 34 -6.40 -6.17 19.59
C ASP A 34 -5.86 -7.59 19.29
N GLN A 35 -6.54 -8.62 19.79
CA GLN A 35 -6.16 -10.00 19.55
C GLN A 35 -6.64 -10.46 18.16
N PRO A 36 -6.05 -11.52 17.58
CA PRO A 36 -6.54 -12.09 16.33
C PRO A 36 -8.06 -12.33 16.37
N PRO A 37 -8.82 -11.84 15.38
CA PRO A 37 -10.27 -11.98 15.35
C PRO A 37 -10.72 -13.43 15.49
N GLY A 38 -11.61 -13.69 16.44
CA GLY A 38 -12.11 -15.04 16.66
C GLY A 38 -13.21 -15.14 17.71
N VAL A 39 -13.92 -16.27 17.70
CA VAL A 39 -15.07 -16.55 18.60
C VAL A 39 -14.68 -16.53 20.08
N ARG A 40 -13.39 -16.53 20.42
CA ARG A 40 -12.91 -16.40 21.80
C ARG A 40 -13.04 -14.98 22.37
N ILE A 41 -13.31 -13.98 21.53
CA ILE A 41 -13.49 -12.58 21.94
C ILE A 41 -14.60 -12.40 22.99
N VAL A 42 -15.62 -13.29 22.99
CA VAL A 42 -16.75 -13.26 23.93
C VAL A 42 -16.55 -14.10 25.20
N LYS A 43 -15.47 -14.88 25.30
CA LYS A 43 -15.29 -15.83 26.41
C LYS A 43 -14.73 -15.16 27.67
N SER A 44 -15.56 -14.90 28.68
CA SER A 44 -15.10 -14.50 30.01
C SER A 44 -14.83 -15.71 30.91
N ALA A 45 -13.78 -15.62 31.74
CA ALA A 45 -13.52 -16.58 32.81
C ALA A 45 -14.41 -16.32 34.04
N ALA A 46 -14.77 -15.06 34.28
CA ALA A 46 -15.66 -14.65 35.36
C ALA A 46 -17.10 -15.13 35.06
N ARG A 47 -17.72 -15.76 36.06
CA ARG A 47 -19.09 -16.28 35.97
C ARG A 47 -19.93 -15.84 37.17
N ASP A 48 -19.49 -14.83 37.90
CA ASP A 48 -20.04 -14.49 39.22
C ASP A 48 -21.53 -14.13 39.15
N LEU A 49 -21.90 -13.23 38.23
CA LEU A 49 -23.31 -12.89 37.98
C LEU A 49 -24.15 -14.09 37.50
N LYS A 50 -23.57 -14.98 36.68
CA LYS A 50 -24.25 -16.20 36.21
C LYS A 50 -24.44 -17.24 37.31
N ASN A 51 -23.49 -17.33 38.22
CA ASN A 51 -23.56 -18.24 39.36
C ASN A 51 -24.59 -17.72 40.36
N LEU A 52 -24.58 -16.41 40.63
CA LEU A 52 -25.54 -15.76 41.52
C LEU A 52 -26.97 -15.81 40.98
N SER A 53 -27.18 -15.66 39.67
CA SER A 53 -28.51 -15.81 39.07
C SER A 53 -29.08 -17.23 39.15
N ARG A 54 -28.28 -18.23 39.56
CA ARG A 54 -28.70 -19.63 39.69
C ARG A 54 -29.01 -20.03 41.13
N THR A 55 -28.74 -19.19 42.13
CA THR A 55 -28.92 -19.54 43.54
C THR A 55 -30.37 -19.38 44.00
N SER A 56 -31.09 -18.36 43.50
CA SER A 56 -32.46 -18.05 43.91
C SER A 56 -33.22 -17.33 42.79
N SER A 57 -34.56 -17.46 42.78
CA SER A 57 -35.42 -16.74 41.83
C SER A 57 -35.37 -15.23 42.04
N HIS A 58 -35.24 -14.79 43.30
CA HIS A 58 -35.11 -13.38 43.64
C HIS A 58 -33.81 -12.79 43.08
N PHE A 59 -32.67 -13.47 43.29
CA PHE A 59 -31.39 -13.05 42.71
C PHE A 59 -31.38 -13.12 41.18
N LEU A 60 -32.06 -14.10 40.58
CA LEU A 60 -32.23 -14.14 39.14
C LEU A 60 -32.89 -12.86 38.61
N GLU A 61 -33.97 -12.39 39.25
CA GLU A 61 -34.68 -11.19 38.85
C GLU A 61 -33.82 -9.92 38.99
N VAL A 62 -33.15 -9.74 40.13
CA VAL A 62 -32.31 -8.56 40.40
C VAL A 62 -31.03 -8.58 39.54
N THR A 63 -30.47 -9.76 39.25
CA THR A 63 -29.22 -9.89 38.48
C THR A 63 -29.43 -9.78 36.97
N ARG A 64 -30.61 -10.15 36.46
CA ARG A 64 -30.89 -10.24 35.01
C ARG A 64 -30.57 -8.94 34.25
N PRO A 65 -30.96 -7.74 34.70
CA PRO A 65 -30.63 -6.49 34.02
C PRO A 65 -29.13 -6.27 33.81
N ARG A 66 -28.31 -6.56 34.83
CA ARG A 66 -26.85 -6.41 34.77
C ARG A 66 -26.18 -7.53 33.99
N LEU A 67 -26.69 -8.75 34.12
CA LEU A 67 -26.18 -9.91 33.39
C LEU A 67 -26.29 -9.73 31.86
N PHE A 68 -27.37 -9.11 31.40
CA PHE A 68 -27.61 -8.83 29.98
C PHE A 68 -27.26 -7.39 29.56
N ALA A 69 -26.54 -6.63 30.40
CA ALA A 69 -26.05 -5.31 30.02
C ALA A 69 -25.09 -5.37 28.82
N HIS A 70 -24.34 -6.48 28.71
CA HIS A 70 -23.47 -6.79 27.58
C HIS A 70 -23.94 -8.08 26.93
N ALA A 71 -24.67 -7.99 25.81
CA ALA A 71 -25.27 -9.14 25.16
C ALA A 71 -24.50 -9.55 23.90
N CYS A 72 -24.52 -10.86 23.60
CA CYS A 72 -23.92 -11.45 22.42
C CYS A 72 -24.93 -12.41 21.78
N PHE A 73 -25.06 -12.38 20.46
CA PHE A 73 -25.93 -13.28 19.71
C PHE A 73 -25.35 -13.60 18.34
N ASP A 74 -25.77 -14.72 17.76
CA ASP A 74 -25.51 -15.06 16.36
C ASP A 74 -26.59 -14.40 15.49
N ILE A 75 -26.22 -13.79 14.37
CA ILE A 75 -27.16 -12.98 13.55
C ILE A 75 -28.35 -13.82 13.06
N SER A 76 -28.13 -15.10 12.77
CA SER A 76 -29.18 -16.08 12.44
C SER A 76 -30.22 -16.26 13.56
N GLU A 77 -29.86 -16.01 14.82
CA GLU A 77 -30.73 -16.11 16.00
C GLU A 77 -31.28 -14.74 16.44
N GLY A 78 -31.08 -13.68 15.65
CA GLY A 78 -31.44 -12.30 16.02
C GLY A 78 -32.90 -12.12 16.44
N GLU A 79 -33.84 -12.83 15.81
CA GLU A 79 -35.26 -12.79 16.19
C GLU A 79 -35.50 -13.41 17.58
N SER A 80 -34.93 -14.59 17.83
CA SER A 80 -35.05 -15.27 19.13
C SER A 80 -34.43 -14.43 20.25
N PHE A 81 -33.32 -13.75 19.95
CA PHE A 81 -32.69 -12.79 20.85
C PHE A 81 -33.62 -11.61 21.17
N LEU A 82 -34.22 -10.97 20.17
CA LEU A 82 -35.15 -9.86 20.39
C LEU A 82 -36.38 -10.28 21.20
N GLN A 83 -36.98 -11.43 20.88
CA GLN A 83 -38.11 -11.97 21.64
C GLN A 83 -37.75 -12.19 23.11
N PHE A 84 -36.53 -12.69 23.39
CA PHE A 84 -36.04 -12.85 24.75
C PHE A 84 -35.90 -11.49 25.46
N ILE A 85 -35.29 -10.50 24.82
CA ILE A 85 -35.07 -9.17 25.39
C ILE A 85 -36.41 -8.47 25.70
N LEU A 86 -37.39 -8.56 24.79
CA LEU A 86 -38.72 -7.97 24.96
C LEU A 86 -39.51 -8.68 26.06
N LYS A 87 -39.48 -10.01 26.11
CA LYS A 87 -40.17 -10.81 27.13
C LYS A 87 -39.77 -10.44 28.55
N TRP A 88 -38.51 -10.05 28.75
CA TRP A 88 -37.95 -9.75 30.07
C TRP A 88 -37.71 -8.25 30.32
N ASP A 89 -38.22 -7.37 29.45
CA ASP A 89 -38.09 -5.90 29.54
C ASP A 89 -36.63 -5.40 29.71
N LEU A 90 -35.70 -6.03 28.98
CA LEU A 90 -34.26 -5.76 29.11
C LEU A 90 -33.75 -4.65 28.19
N CYS A 91 -34.62 -4.06 27.36
CA CYS A 91 -34.21 -3.15 26.27
C CYS A 91 -33.35 -1.98 26.76
N ARG A 92 -33.73 -1.37 27.89
CA ARG A 92 -33.02 -0.25 28.52
C ARG A 92 -31.68 -0.65 29.14
N ASN A 93 -31.54 -1.90 29.54
CA ASN A 93 -30.37 -2.39 30.27
C ASN A 93 -29.24 -2.79 29.32
N VAL A 94 -29.55 -3.18 28.09
CA VAL A 94 -28.54 -3.49 27.08
C VAL A 94 -27.75 -2.22 26.74
N THR A 95 -26.46 -2.22 27.07
CA THR A 95 -25.50 -1.13 26.81
C THR A 95 -24.57 -1.44 25.65
N SER A 96 -24.16 -2.70 25.49
CA SER A 96 -23.32 -3.14 24.38
C SER A 96 -23.83 -4.43 23.74
N LEU A 97 -23.71 -4.51 22.42
CA LEU A 97 -24.06 -5.69 21.63
C LEU A 97 -22.84 -6.21 20.89
N LEU A 98 -22.65 -7.53 20.92
CA LEU A 98 -21.76 -8.23 19.99
C LEU A 98 -22.59 -9.14 19.08
N ALA A 99 -22.60 -8.83 17.79
CA ALA A 99 -23.24 -9.64 16.76
C ALA A 99 -22.18 -10.49 16.05
N ARG A 100 -22.47 -11.78 15.88
CA ARG A 100 -21.61 -12.73 15.15
C ARG A 100 -22.26 -13.08 13.82
N GLY A 101 -21.58 -12.72 12.72
CA GLY A 101 -21.96 -13.13 11.38
C GLY A 101 -21.51 -14.56 11.09
N ASN A 102 -22.29 -15.25 10.26
CA ASN A 102 -22.15 -16.67 9.98
C ASN A 102 -20.73 -17.01 9.52
N THR A 103 -20.12 -17.98 10.20
CA THR A 103 -18.82 -18.57 9.87
C THR A 103 -18.94 -19.86 9.06
N CYS A 104 -20.16 -20.32 8.77
CA CYS A 104 -20.45 -21.61 8.14
C CYS A 104 -21.43 -21.44 6.96
N SER A 105 -21.20 -22.21 5.90
CA SER A 105 -21.88 -22.13 4.61
C SER A 105 -23.40 -22.43 4.66
N ASP A 106 -24.23 -21.38 4.55
CA ASP A 106 -25.71 -21.27 4.40
C ASP A 106 -26.60 -21.19 5.66
N PRO A 107 -27.75 -20.46 5.63
CA PRO A 107 -28.21 -19.47 4.65
C PRO A 107 -27.62 -18.08 4.93
N GLN A 108 -27.54 -17.25 3.90
CA GLN A 108 -26.97 -15.90 3.89
C GLN A 108 -27.61 -15.02 4.98
N ASP A 109 -26.88 -14.78 6.07
CA ASP A 109 -27.26 -13.82 7.11
C ASP A 109 -27.67 -12.50 6.45
N ASP A 110 -28.74 -11.87 6.94
CA ASP A 110 -29.18 -10.57 6.45
C ASP A 110 -28.17 -9.49 6.87
N PRO A 111 -27.45 -8.85 5.93
CA PRO A 111 -26.48 -7.79 6.26
C PRO A 111 -27.14 -6.57 6.91
N SER A 112 -28.46 -6.48 6.83
CA SER A 112 -29.26 -5.43 7.46
C SER A 112 -29.92 -5.82 8.79
N TRP A 113 -29.42 -6.89 9.44
CA TRP A 113 -29.83 -7.33 10.78
C TRP A 113 -29.96 -6.19 11.79
N TRP A 114 -29.07 -5.19 11.69
CA TRP A 114 -29.02 -4.05 12.59
C TRP A 114 -30.29 -3.19 12.55
N ARG A 115 -31.04 -3.17 11.44
CA ARG A 115 -32.29 -2.39 11.36
C ARG A 115 -33.30 -2.86 12.41
N ARG A 116 -33.51 -4.17 12.50
CA ARG A 116 -34.45 -4.78 13.46
C ARG A 116 -34.02 -4.57 14.91
N ILE A 117 -32.72 -4.71 15.15
CA ILE A 117 -32.12 -4.52 16.48
C ILE A 117 -32.25 -3.07 16.93
N LEU A 118 -31.88 -2.10 16.08
CA LEU A 118 -31.86 -0.68 16.44
C LEU A 118 -33.24 -0.02 16.48
N GLN A 119 -34.29 -0.70 16.01
CA GLN A 119 -35.69 -0.31 16.24
C GLN A 119 -36.10 -0.48 17.72
N HIS A 120 -35.57 -1.48 18.41
CA HIS A 120 -35.98 -1.85 19.77
C HIS A 120 -34.92 -1.51 20.82
N LEU A 121 -33.64 -1.54 20.44
CA LEU A 121 -32.50 -1.36 21.33
C LEU A 121 -31.77 -0.05 21.03
N ASP A 122 -31.30 0.63 22.08
CA ASP A 122 -30.40 1.79 21.98
C ASP A 122 -29.03 1.48 22.63
N PRO A 123 -28.22 0.60 22.01
CA PRO A 123 -26.90 0.28 22.54
C PRO A 123 -25.92 1.44 22.33
N MET A 124 -25.06 1.63 23.32
CA MET A 124 -23.94 2.57 23.27
C MET A 124 -22.79 2.05 22.39
N ARG A 125 -22.65 0.73 22.34
CA ARG A 125 -21.59 0.03 21.64
C ARG A 125 -22.14 -1.12 20.81
N ILE A 126 -21.69 -1.23 19.57
CA ILE A 126 -21.96 -2.39 18.72
C ILE A 126 -20.63 -2.92 18.21
N THR A 127 -20.38 -4.21 18.44
CA THR A 127 -19.25 -4.95 17.91
C THR A 127 -19.78 -6.00 16.93
N LEU A 128 -19.26 -6.02 15.71
CA LEU A 128 -19.56 -7.02 14.69
C LEU A 128 -18.32 -7.87 14.44
N LEU A 129 -18.45 -9.18 14.65
CA LEU A 129 -17.44 -10.18 14.29
C LEU A 129 -17.99 -10.98 13.10
N ALA A 130 -17.42 -10.78 11.92
CA ALA A 130 -17.92 -11.44 10.70
C ALA A 130 -16.83 -11.52 9.61
N PRO A 131 -17.05 -12.32 8.55
CA PRO A 131 -16.18 -12.30 7.37
C PRO A 131 -16.13 -10.92 6.70
N PRO A 132 -15.05 -10.59 5.98
CA PRO A 132 -14.88 -9.27 5.35
C PRO A 132 -16.07 -8.85 4.50
N SER A 133 -16.50 -9.70 3.56
CA SER A 133 -17.62 -9.42 2.65
C SER A 133 -18.92 -9.08 3.38
N PHE A 134 -19.18 -9.72 4.52
CA PHE A 134 -20.36 -9.44 5.35
C PHE A 134 -20.25 -8.08 6.07
N ILE A 135 -19.07 -7.74 6.59
CA ILE A 135 -18.83 -6.41 7.18
C ILE A 135 -19.02 -5.32 6.12
N GLY A 136 -18.48 -5.53 4.92
CA GLY A 136 -18.69 -4.64 3.78
C GLY A 136 -20.18 -4.42 3.49
N ALA A 137 -20.94 -5.50 3.31
CA ALA A 137 -22.37 -5.43 3.06
C ALA A 137 -23.14 -4.72 4.21
N THR A 138 -22.76 -4.96 5.47
CA THR A 138 -23.36 -4.29 6.64
C THR A 138 -23.09 -2.78 6.64
N LEU A 139 -21.95 -2.36 6.12
CA LEU A 139 -21.54 -0.96 5.96
C LEU A 139 -22.00 -0.33 4.64
N GLY A 140 -22.71 -1.08 3.78
CA GLY A 140 -23.14 -0.60 2.46
C GLY A 140 -21.97 -0.42 1.47
N THR A 141 -20.89 -1.16 1.65
CA THR A 141 -19.65 -1.07 0.86
C THR A 141 -19.30 -2.43 0.28
N GLU A 142 -19.14 -2.51 -1.04
CA GLU A 142 -18.69 -3.74 -1.70
C GLU A 142 -17.19 -3.97 -1.44
N ILE A 143 -16.83 -5.20 -1.09
CA ILE A 143 -15.44 -5.63 -0.89
C ILE A 143 -15.08 -6.63 -1.99
N MET A 144 -13.93 -6.40 -2.63
CA MET A 144 -13.33 -7.34 -3.57
C MET A 144 -12.78 -8.55 -2.82
N ASP A 145 -13.52 -9.66 -2.80
CA ASP A 145 -13.14 -10.90 -2.09
C ASP A 145 -12.24 -11.82 -2.95
N GLY A 146 -11.97 -11.46 -4.21
CA GLY A 146 -11.25 -12.30 -5.18
C GLY A 146 -9.81 -12.66 -4.78
N HIS A 147 -9.20 -11.92 -3.86
CA HIS A 147 -7.84 -12.17 -3.35
C HIS A 147 -7.81 -12.75 -1.93
N ASN A 148 -8.96 -12.94 -1.27
CA ASN A 148 -9.00 -13.42 0.11
C ASN A 148 -8.36 -14.81 0.28
N TRP A 149 -8.31 -15.63 -0.77
CA TRP A 149 -7.59 -16.91 -0.75
C TRP A 149 -6.11 -16.78 -0.36
N ALA A 150 -5.46 -15.66 -0.69
CA ALA A 150 -4.05 -15.40 -0.38
C ALA A 150 -3.84 -14.94 1.08
N PHE A 151 -4.79 -14.21 1.64
CA PHE A 151 -4.74 -13.72 3.03
C PHE A 151 -5.32 -14.73 4.02
N GLN A 152 -6.31 -15.52 3.58
CA GLN A 152 -7.11 -16.44 4.39
C GLN A 152 -7.74 -15.75 5.61
N ILE A 153 -8.24 -14.52 5.43
CA ILE A 153 -8.91 -13.77 6.47
C ILE A 153 -10.35 -14.27 6.57
N SER A 154 -10.62 -15.04 7.63
CA SER A 154 -11.96 -15.60 7.89
C SER A 154 -12.86 -14.65 8.66
N LEU A 155 -12.28 -13.81 9.52
CA LEU A 155 -13.01 -12.93 10.43
C LEU A 155 -12.27 -11.59 10.59
N GLN A 156 -13.06 -10.53 10.70
CA GLN A 156 -12.65 -9.18 11.06
C GLN A 156 -13.54 -8.67 12.20
N VAL A 157 -13.09 -7.62 12.90
CA VAL A 157 -13.87 -7.00 13.97
C VAL A 157 -14.10 -5.53 13.66
N LEU A 158 -15.37 -5.14 13.59
CA LEU A 158 -15.80 -3.74 13.55
C LEU A 158 -16.44 -3.39 14.89
N GLN A 159 -16.03 -2.29 15.51
CA GLN A 159 -16.70 -1.74 16.69
C GLN A 159 -17.08 -0.28 16.47
N LEU A 160 -18.30 0.06 16.85
CA LEU A 160 -18.84 1.41 16.79
C LEU A 160 -19.32 1.82 18.18
N ASP A 161 -18.92 3.02 18.60
CA ASP A 161 -19.14 3.55 19.94
C ASP A 161 -19.73 4.96 19.90
N ARG A 162 -20.62 5.28 20.85
CA ARG A 162 -21.18 6.63 21.07
C ARG A 162 -20.94 7.10 22.51
N ARG A 163 -20.96 8.42 22.72
CA ARG A 163 -20.80 9.03 24.06
C ARG A 163 -22.09 9.16 24.84
N GLU A 164 -23.22 9.38 24.15
CA GLU A 164 -24.52 9.59 24.78
C GLU A 164 -25.60 8.69 24.14
N ARG A 165 -26.57 8.24 24.95
CA ARG A 165 -27.81 7.62 24.43
C ARG A 165 -28.66 8.70 23.80
N GLN A 166 -29.43 8.34 22.77
CA GLN A 166 -30.39 9.30 22.22
C GLN A 166 -31.54 9.47 23.22
N VAL A 167 -31.88 10.73 23.51
CA VAL A 167 -32.98 11.09 24.43
C VAL A 167 -34.34 10.59 23.91
N ALA A 168 -34.47 10.42 22.58
CA ALA A 168 -35.62 9.80 21.93
C ALA A 168 -35.16 8.82 20.83
N PRO A 169 -35.81 7.67 20.65
CA PRO A 169 -35.51 6.76 19.55
C PRO A 169 -35.68 7.49 18.21
N PRO A 170 -34.78 7.29 17.23
CA PRO A 170 -34.98 7.85 15.90
C PRO A 170 -36.26 7.25 15.29
N PRO A 171 -36.99 8.01 14.45
CA PRO A 171 -38.18 7.48 13.77
C PRO A 171 -37.83 6.19 13.02
N VAL A 172 -38.71 5.19 13.07
CA VAL A 172 -38.51 3.88 12.42
C VAL A 172 -38.15 4.04 10.93
N SER A 173 -38.78 5.00 10.26
CA SER A 173 -38.52 5.36 8.86
C SER A 173 -37.09 5.83 8.57
N HIS A 174 -36.40 6.42 9.55
CA HIS A 174 -35.01 6.86 9.39
C HIS A 174 -34.05 5.68 9.34
N VAL A 175 -34.23 4.68 10.21
CA VAL A 175 -33.36 3.49 10.28
C VAL A 175 -33.51 2.62 9.03
N GLU A 176 -34.73 2.52 8.49
CA GLU A 176 -35.01 1.77 7.26
C GLU A 176 -34.38 2.42 6.01
N ALA A 177 -34.35 3.75 5.94
CA ALA A 177 -33.77 4.50 4.84
C ALA A 177 -32.22 4.56 4.84
N CYS A 178 -31.57 4.13 5.93
CA CYS A 178 -30.12 4.23 6.07
C CYS A 178 -29.38 3.21 5.17
N PRO A 179 -28.32 3.66 4.46
CA PRO A 179 -27.58 2.81 3.51
C PRO A 179 -26.71 1.74 4.19
N GLY A 180 -26.35 1.93 5.46
CA GLY A 180 -25.53 0.99 6.22
C GLY A 180 -25.46 1.34 7.71
N LEU A 181 -24.86 0.44 8.50
CA LEU A 181 -24.77 0.56 9.96
C LEU A 181 -24.05 1.84 10.42
N LEU A 182 -23.07 2.31 9.66
CA LEU A 182 -22.33 3.54 9.97
C LEU A 182 -23.22 4.79 9.87
N ALA A 183 -24.16 4.82 8.91
CA ALA A 183 -25.09 5.93 8.73
C ALA A 183 -26.33 5.81 9.64
N ALA A 184 -26.58 4.63 10.21
CA ALA A 184 -27.76 4.35 11.02
C ALA A 184 -27.90 5.30 12.21
N ARG A 185 -26.76 5.74 12.78
CA ARG A 185 -26.70 6.57 13.99
C ARG A 185 -25.43 7.42 14.03
N GLU A 186 -25.39 8.39 14.94
CA GLU A 186 -24.22 9.24 15.14
C GLU A 186 -23.16 8.55 16.00
N TRP A 187 -22.25 7.84 15.33
CA TRP A 187 -21.11 7.22 15.99
C TRP A 187 -20.01 8.24 16.28
N SER A 188 -19.40 8.11 17.46
CA SER A 188 -18.32 9.00 17.92
C SER A 188 -16.93 8.36 17.84
N SER A 189 -16.88 7.04 17.76
CA SER A 189 -15.65 6.25 17.71
C SER A 189 -15.86 5.02 16.85
N LEU A 190 -14.86 4.71 16.02
CA LEU A 190 -14.80 3.53 15.16
C LEU A 190 -13.50 2.78 15.43
N GLN A 191 -13.61 1.48 15.73
CA GLN A 191 -12.46 0.59 15.86
C GLN A 191 -12.57 -0.51 14.81
N PHE A 192 -11.46 -0.79 14.13
CA PHE A 192 -11.42 -1.81 13.10
C PHE A 192 -10.19 -2.71 13.27
N ASN A 193 -10.42 -4.01 13.42
CA ASN A 193 -9.38 -5.04 13.40
C ASN A 193 -9.51 -5.86 12.11
N GLU A 194 -8.55 -5.68 11.21
CA GLU A 194 -8.51 -6.25 9.87
C GLU A 194 -7.93 -7.65 9.82
N SER A 195 -7.43 -8.17 10.95
CA SER A 195 -6.67 -9.41 11.06
C SER A 195 -5.24 -9.30 10.49
N SER A 196 -4.61 -10.45 10.23
CA SER A 196 -3.24 -10.56 9.75
C SER A 196 -3.18 -10.71 8.23
N SER A 197 -2.33 -9.92 7.58
CA SER A 197 -2.00 -10.07 6.16
C SER A 197 -0.76 -10.93 5.93
N LEU A 198 -0.14 -11.45 6.98
CA LEU A 198 1.15 -12.14 6.93
C LEU A 198 1.16 -13.36 5.98
N LYS A 199 0.02 -14.06 5.86
CA LYS A 199 -0.13 -15.21 4.95
C LYS A 199 0.10 -14.86 3.49
N ALA A 200 -0.26 -13.64 3.08
CA ALA A 200 -0.16 -13.24 1.69
C ALA A 200 1.31 -13.24 1.21
N TYR A 201 2.26 -12.94 2.09
CA TYR A 201 3.69 -12.93 1.79
C TYR A 201 4.31 -14.30 1.51
N ASN A 202 3.58 -15.40 1.77
CA ASN A 202 4.01 -16.73 1.31
C ASN A 202 3.89 -16.89 -0.21
N HIS A 203 3.25 -15.95 -0.90
CA HIS A 203 3.07 -15.96 -2.34
C HIS A 203 4.07 -15.02 -3.02
N TYR A 204 4.74 -15.53 -4.05
CA TYR A 204 5.77 -14.78 -4.79
C TYR A 204 5.27 -13.44 -5.36
N GLU A 205 3.97 -13.33 -5.68
CA GLU A 205 3.35 -12.12 -6.24
C GLU A 205 2.39 -11.44 -5.25
N TYR A 206 2.67 -11.52 -3.94
CA TYR A 206 1.78 -11.00 -2.89
C TYR A 206 1.33 -9.56 -3.10
N PHE A 207 2.20 -8.74 -3.69
CA PHE A 207 1.97 -7.32 -4.00
C PHE A 207 0.89 -7.07 -5.07
N LEU A 208 0.44 -8.09 -5.81
CA LEU A 208 -0.70 -7.99 -6.72
C LEU A 208 -2.03 -8.21 -5.99
N PHE A 209 -1.98 -8.68 -4.75
CA PHE A 209 -3.18 -8.99 -3.97
C PHE A 209 -3.66 -7.77 -3.21
N GLN A 210 -4.96 -7.74 -2.98
CA GLN A 210 -5.63 -6.65 -2.29
C GLN A 210 -6.22 -7.22 -1.01
N VAL A 211 -5.91 -6.57 0.12
CA VAL A 211 -6.44 -6.97 1.43
C VAL A 211 -7.97 -6.89 1.37
N PRO A 212 -8.72 -7.94 1.73
CA PRO A 212 -10.18 -7.91 1.71
C PRO A 212 -10.69 -6.93 2.78
N SER A 213 -11.01 -5.70 2.36
CA SER A 213 -11.23 -4.56 3.24
C SER A 213 -12.22 -3.55 2.69
N VAL A 214 -12.96 -2.89 3.59
CA VAL A 214 -13.79 -1.72 3.26
C VAL A 214 -12.94 -0.50 2.89
N PHE A 215 -11.70 -0.41 3.40
CA PHE A 215 -10.84 0.75 3.18
C PHE A 215 -10.36 0.88 1.74
N ASN A 216 -10.40 -0.20 0.95
CA ASN A 216 -10.06 -0.13 -0.47
C ASN A 216 -11.01 0.81 -1.23
N ARG A 217 -12.31 0.69 -0.95
CA ARG A 217 -13.33 1.54 -1.58
C ARG A 217 -13.39 2.90 -0.90
N TRP A 218 -13.33 2.95 0.42
CA TRP A 218 -13.38 4.23 1.16
C TRP A 218 -12.19 5.14 0.85
N GLY A 219 -10.96 4.59 0.77
CA GLY A 219 -9.77 5.35 0.43
C GLY A 219 -9.78 5.85 -1.02
N SER A 220 -10.24 5.02 -1.95
CA SER A 220 -10.40 5.41 -3.36
C SER A 220 -11.45 6.52 -3.54
N LEU A 221 -12.58 6.43 -2.83
CA LEU A 221 -13.65 7.45 -2.87
C LEU A 221 -13.24 8.78 -2.23
N SER A 222 -12.24 8.80 -1.36
CA SER A 222 -11.67 10.07 -0.86
C SER A 222 -11.04 10.92 -1.97
N ARG A 223 -10.79 10.33 -3.15
CA ARG A 223 -10.05 10.97 -4.24
C ARG A 223 -10.95 11.39 -5.41
N THR A 224 -12.15 10.82 -5.57
CA THR A 224 -13.11 11.16 -6.66
C THR A 224 -14.57 10.85 -6.27
N HIS A 225 -15.54 11.56 -6.90
CA HIS A 225 -17.01 11.32 -6.95
C HIS A 225 -17.97 11.85 -5.86
N PRO A 226 -19.29 12.02 -6.19
CA PRO A 226 -20.35 12.45 -5.25
C PRO A 226 -20.79 11.41 -4.22
N GLU A 227 -20.53 10.11 -4.42
CA GLU A 227 -20.75 9.06 -3.38
C GLU A 227 -19.87 9.28 -2.14
N SER A 228 -18.74 9.99 -2.29
CA SER A 228 -17.91 10.44 -1.18
C SER A 228 -18.69 11.28 -0.17
N VAL A 229 -19.75 11.98 -0.58
CA VAL A 229 -20.49 12.90 0.30
C VAL A 229 -21.21 12.14 1.41
N SER A 230 -21.88 11.03 1.12
CA SER A 230 -22.63 10.27 2.14
C SER A 230 -21.70 9.60 3.16
N LEU A 231 -20.60 9.00 2.68
CA LEU A 231 -19.58 8.42 3.55
C LEU A 231 -18.86 9.49 4.36
N SER A 232 -18.49 10.62 3.74
CA SER A 232 -17.86 11.75 4.43
C SER A 232 -18.76 12.31 5.52
N LEU A 233 -20.07 12.44 5.28
CA LEU A 233 -21.03 12.89 6.29
C LEU A 233 -21.08 11.95 7.50
N SER A 234 -20.96 10.64 7.28
CA SER A 234 -20.97 9.64 8.34
C SER A 234 -19.64 9.60 9.11
N LEU A 235 -18.51 9.64 8.39
CA LEU A 235 -17.16 9.59 8.95
C LEU A 235 -16.74 10.89 9.66
N ASN A 236 -17.25 12.05 9.21
CA ASN A 236 -16.92 13.33 9.82
C ASN A 236 -17.35 13.42 11.29
N LYS A 237 -18.35 12.66 11.72
CA LYS A 237 -18.80 12.66 13.12
C LYS A 237 -17.87 11.89 14.07
N LEU A 238 -16.95 11.09 13.52
CA LEU A 238 -16.00 10.31 14.31
C LEU A 238 -14.96 11.23 14.97
N THR A 239 -14.83 11.09 16.28
CA THR A 239 -13.83 11.79 17.10
C THR A 239 -12.67 10.90 17.50
N ALA A 240 -12.83 9.58 17.44
CA ALA A 240 -11.78 8.61 17.67
C ALA A 240 -11.78 7.51 16.60
N PHE A 241 -10.60 7.13 16.13
CA PHE A 241 -10.41 6.03 15.19
C PHE A 241 -9.28 5.15 15.68
N HIS A 242 -9.54 3.85 15.76
CA HIS A 242 -8.58 2.84 16.15
C HIS A 242 -8.47 1.78 15.06
N TYR A 243 -7.27 1.59 14.51
CA TYR A 243 -7.02 0.65 13.43
C TYR A 243 -5.96 -0.37 13.85
N THR A 244 -6.32 -1.65 13.78
CA THR A 244 -5.43 -2.78 14.03
C THR A 244 -5.37 -3.66 12.80
N ALA A 245 -4.17 -3.92 12.30
CA ALA A 245 -3.87 -4.88 11.25
C ALA A 245 -2.47 -5.47 11.52
N VAL A 246 -2.24 -6.74 11.24
CA VAL A 246 -0.91 -7.35 11.46
C VAL A 246 -0.20 -7.50 10.13
N PHE A 247 0.92 -6.77 9.97
CA PHE A 247 1.71 -6.67 8.74
C PHE A 247 0.89 -6.36 7.48
N PRO A 248 0.08 -5.28 7.46
CA PRO A 248 -0.61 -4.86 6.25
C PRO A 248 0.39 -4.32 5.21
N PHE A 249 0.02 -4.38 3.94
CA PHE A 249 0.79 -3.77 2.86
C PHE A 249 0.79 -2.24 2.97
N TYR A 250 1.90 -1.57 2.65
CA TYR A 250 2.01 -0.11 2.79
C TYR A 250 1.01 0.64 1.91
N ASN A 251 0.69 0.10 0.73
CA ASN A 251 -0.32 0.68 -0.17
C ASN A 251 -1.72 0.59 0.44
N HIS A 252 -2.02 -0.50 1.15
CA HIS A 252 -3.27 -0.63 1.88
C HIS A 252 -3.33 0.35 3.07
N VAL A 253 -2.23 0.49 3.84
CA VAL A 253 -2.13 1.51 4.90
C VAL A 253 -2.38 2.92 4.34
N LYS A 254 -1.88 3.23 3.14
CA LYS A 254 -2.17 4.49 2.47
C LYS A 254 -3.67 4.70 2.24
N LEU A 255 -4.41 3.69 1.78
CA LEU A 255 -5.86 3.75 1.57
C LEU A 255 -6.64 3.98 2.88
N VAL A 256 -6.20 3.33 3.96
CA VAL A 256 -6.75 3.58 5.31
C VAL A 256 -6.53 5.04 5.70
N LEU A 257 -5.32 5.56 5.52
CA LEU A 257 -4.99 6.97 5.83
C LEU A 257 -5.74 7.97 4.94
N ASP A 258 -5.96 7.66 3.66
CA ASP A 258 -6.81 8.47 2.79
C ASP A 258 -8.23 8.57 3.35
N THR A 259 -8.78 7.44 3.84
CA THR A 259 -10.09 7.43 4.50
C THR A 259 -10.10 8.29 5.76
N VAL A 260 -9.01 8.28 6.54
CA VAL A 260 -8.86 9.12 7.74
C VAL A 260 -8.94 10.61 7.40
N THR A 261 -8.53 11.03 6.20
CA THR A 261 -8.65 12.43 5.78
C THR A 261 -10.12 12.91 5.68
N LEU A 262 -11.07 11.99 5.51
CA LEU A 262 -12.50 12.28 5.50
C LEU A 262 -13.07 12.49 6.93
N MET A 263 -12.36 12.05 7.96
CA MET A 263 -12.77 12.16 9.38
C MET A 263 -12.40 13.54 9.95
N THR A 264 -13.02 14.62 9.45
CA THR A 264 -12.54 15.98 9.77
C THR A 264 -12.68 16.40 11.25
N SER A 265 -13.52 15.71 12.04
CA SER A 265 -13.65 15.93 13.49
C SER A 265 -12.78 15.01 14.36
N LEU A 266 -11.86 14.25 13.76
CA LEU A 266 -11.02 13.30 14.46
C LEU A 266 -10.10 14.00 15.48
N ARG A 267 -10.11 13.51 16.71
CA ARG A 267 -9.31 14.01 17.85
C ARG A 267 -8.34 12.97 18.39
N SER A 268 -8.67 11.68 18.27
CA SER A 268 -7.85 10.58 18.71
C SER A 268 -7.63 9.60 17.57
N LEU A 269 -6.38 9.34 17.23
CA LEU A 269 -6.01 8.32 16.26
C LEU A 269 -5.10 7.30 16.96
N SER A 270 -5.38 6.02 16.79
CA SER A 270 -4.53 4.95 17.30
C SER A 270 -4.36 3.87 16.25
N VAL A 271 -3.12 3.41 16.07
CA VAL A 271 -2.78 2.43 15.05
C VAL A 271 -1.87 1.36 15.63
N ARG A 272 -2.17 0.11 15.28
CA ARG A 272 -1.29 -1.04 15.48
C ARG A 272 -1.15 -1.79 14.17
N LEU A 273 0.05 -1.76 13.59
CA LEU A 273 0.42 -2.52 12.39
C LEU A 273 1.20 -3.81 12.70
N ALA A 274 1.63 -3.98 13.96
CA ALA A 274 2.47 -5.08 14.42
C ALA A 274 1.70 -6.06 15.30
N PRO A 275 2.11 -7.34 15.36
CA PRO A 275 1.51 -8.33 16.25
C PRO A 275 1.65 -7.92 17.72
N CYS A 276 0.66 -8.31 18.54
CA CYS A 276 0.74 -8.15 19.99
C CYS A 276 1.78 -9.13 20.60
N LEU A 277 2.29 -8.85 21.80
CA LEU A 277 3.27 -9.69 22.52
C LEU A 277 2.88 -11.18 22.66
N ASN A 278 1.58 -11.50 22.63
CA ASN A 278 1.06 -12.87 22.75
C ASN A 278 0.56 -13.44 21.41
N ASP A 279 0.75 -12.72 20.31
CA ASP A 279 0.33 -13.16 18.99
C ASP A 279 1.41 -14.04 18.36
N LYS A 280 1.03 -15.27 18.01
CA LYS A 280 1.91 -16.27 17.38
C LYS A 280 1.86 -16.23 15.85
N ALA A 281 1.20 -15.22 15.26
CA ALA A 281 1.10 -15.08 13.81
C ALA A 281 2.46 -15.16 13.11
N THR A 282 3.49 -14.50 13.65
CA THR A 282 4.85 -14.55 13.10
C THR A 282 5.49 -15.94 13.20
N GLU A 283 5.43 -16.60 14.35
CA GLU A 283 5.98 -17.95 14.55
C GLU A 283 5.32 -19.01 13.67
N LEU A 284 4.01 -18.86 13.41
CA LEU A 284 3.23 -19.79 12.60
C LEU A 284 3.56 -19.66 11.11
N GLU A 285 3.70 -18.43 10.62
CA GLU A 285 3.92 -18.15 9.19
C GLU A 285 5.40 -18.16 8.78
N GLN A 286 6.34 -17.97 9.71
CA GLN A 286 7.79 -18.17 9.45
C GLN A 286 8.16 -19.59 9.02
N ARG A 287 7.23 -20.56 9.12
CA ARG A 287 7.39 -21.92 8.59
C ARG A 287 7.10 -22.01 7.09
N GLY A 288 6.60 -20.94 6.47
CA GLY A 288 6.26 -20.87 5.06
C GLY A 288 7.44 -20.47 4.16
N SER A 289 7.12 -20.10 2.91
CA SER A 289 8.11 -19.69 1.88
C SER A 289 8.36 -18.18 1.85
N MET A 290 7.80 -17.44 2.81
CA MET A 290 7.90 -15.99 2.92
C MET A 290 9.33 -15.52 3.18
N ASP A 291 9.78 -14.48 2.49
CA ASP A 291 10.98 -13.73 2.89
C ASP A 291 10.66 -12.94 4.16
N PRO A 292 11.37 -13.18 5.28
CA PRO A 292 11.09 -12.49 6.53
C PRO A 292 11.30 -10.96 6.42
N SER A 293 12.09 -10.48 5.46
CA SER A 293 12.39 -9.05 5.30
C SER A 293 11.21 -8.25 4.76
N ASP A 294 10.39 -8.87 3.90
CA ASP A 294 9.31 -8.21 3.17
C ASP A 294 8.24 -7.61 4.10
N PRO A 295 7.64 -8.36 5.05
CA PRO A 295 6.69 -7.79 6.00
C PRO A 295 7.26 -6.64 6.83
N TRP A 296 8.53 -6.72 7.24
CA TRP A 296 9.17 -5.66 8.03
C TRP A 296 9.43 -4.39 7.22
N MET A 297 9.81 -4.51 5.95
CA MET A 297 9.95 -3.35 5.06
C MET A 297 8.61 -2.66 4.80
N GLU A 298 7.56 -3.44 4.56
CA GLU A 298 6.18 -2.95 4.39
C GLU A 298 5.70 -2.23 5.67
N LEU A 299 5.99 -2.82 6.84
CA LEU A 299 5.66 -2.25 8.14
C LEU A 299 6.36 -0.91 8.40
N ALA A 300 7.66 -0.83 8.14
CA ALA A 300 8.44 0.40 8.31
C ALA A 300 7.93 1.51 7.39
N THR A 301 7.61 1.17 6.13
CA THR A 301 7.01 2.09 5.17
C THR A 301 5.62 2.53 5.62
N GLY A 302 4.80 1.60 6.13
CA GLY A 302 3.48 1.89 6.71
C GLY A 302 3.54 2.90 7.85
N TYR A 303 4.46 2.73 8.82
CA TYR A 303 4.64 3.69 9.91
C TYR A 303 5.18 5.05 9.44
N THR A 304 5.99 5.07 8.39
CA THR A 304 6.45 6.33 7.79
C THR A 304 5.26 7.11 7.20
N LEU A 305 4.36 6.43 6.48
CA LEU A 305 3.13 7.03 5.96
C LEU A 305 2.22 7.53 7.09
N VAL A 306 2.06 6.74 8.14
CA VAL A 306 1.29 7.11 9.33
C VAL A 306 1.87 8.36 9.99
N ALA A 307 3.19 8.44 10.15
CA ALA A 307 3.85 9.61 10.73
C ALA A 307 3.59 10.89 9.90
N HIS A 308 3.67 10.79 8.57
CA HIS A 308 3.32 11.88 7.68
C HIS A 308 1.84 12.29 7.81
N ALA A 309 0.92 11.33 7.83
CA ALA A 309 -0.50 11.59 7.98
C ALA A 309 -0.82 12.22 9.34
N VAL A 310 -0.21 11.76 10.43
CA VAL A 310 -0.39 12.33 11.78
C VAL A 310 0.10 13.78 11.82
N ARG A 311 1.25 14.09 11.20
CA ARG A 311 1.75 15.46 11.08
C ARG A 311 0.77 16.34 10.29
N ASP A 312 0.28 15.84 9.17
CA ASP A 312 -0.65 16.59 8.31
C ASP A 312 -2.01 16.79 8.98
N LEU A 313 -2.50 15.78 9.71
CA LEU A 313 -3.70 15.84 10.54
C LEU A 313 -3.50 16.76 11.74
N GLY A 314 -2.31 16.84 12.34
CA GLY A 314 -2.01 17.82 13.39
C GLY A 314 -2.05 19.26 12.86
N ASN A 315 -1.63 19.47 11.61
CA ASN A 315 -1.63 20.78 10.97
C ASN A 315 -3.01 21.21 10.44
N ARG A 316 -3.80 20.27 9.91
CA ARG A 316 -5.08 20.55 9.22
C ARG A 316 -6.32 20.18 10.03
N ALA A 317 -6.22 19.18 10.88
CA ALA A 317 -7.31 18.59 11.64
C ALA A 317 -7.10 18.79 13.15
N ARG A 318 -8.13 18.53 13.96
CA ARG A 318 -8.12 18.77 15.41
C ARG A 318 -7.54 17.58 16.19
N LEU A 319 -6.54 16.90 15.63
CA LEU A 319 -5.93 15.73 16.26
C LEU A 319 -5.23 16.16 17.55
N MET A 320 -5.66 15.62 18.69
CA MET A 320 -5.12 15.94 20.01
C MET A 320 -4.33 14.78 20.60
N VAL A 321 -4.69 13.55 20.26
CA VAL A 321 -4.09 12.32 20.81
C VAL A 321 -3.70 11.39 19.68
N TRP A 322 -2.46 10.92 19.72
CA TRP A 322 -1.91 9.92 18.82
C TRP A 322 -1.23 8.83 19.64
N GLU A 323 -1.58 7.56 19.37
CA GLU A 323 -1.01 6.41 20.06
C GLU A 323 -0.60 5.29 19.08
N THR A 324 0.65 4.84 19.19
CA THR A 324 1.13 3.60 18.56
C THR A 324 1.15 2.49 19.61
N LEU A 325 0.43 1.40 19.38
CA LEU A 325 0.21 0.36 20.40
C LEU A 325 1.08 -0.90 20.21
N ASN A 326 2.26 -0.74 19.59
CA ASN A 326 3.20 -1.86 19.41
C ASN A 326 3.93 -2.15 20.73
N GLY A 327 4.11 -3.44 21.05
CA GLY A 327 5.10 -3.84 22.04
C GLY A 327 6.53 -3.56 21.57
N PRO A 328 7.55 -3.68 22.43
CA PRO A 328 8.95 -3.57 22.01
C PRO A 328 9.22 -4.60 20.91
N MET A 329 9.49 -4.13 19.69
CA MET A 329 9.91 -4.97 18.56
C MET A 329 11.35 -5.41 18.83
N THR A 330 11.54 -6.59 19.41
CA THR A 330 12.84 -7.25 19.35
C THR A 330 13.04 -7.81 17.96
N ASP A 331 13.98 -7.20 17.24
CA ASP A 331 14.45 -7.60 15.91
C ASP A 331 15.08 -9.00 16.00
N MET A 332 14.30 -10.05 15.71
CA MET A 332 14.78 -11.44 15.65
C MET A 332 15.42 -11.70 14.28
N GLY A 333 16.48 -10.96 13.97
CA GLY A 333 16.98 -10.88 12.61
C GLY A 333 18.38 -10.31 12.40
N THR A 334 19.22 -10.11 13.40
CA THR A 334 20.70 -10.15 13.27
C THR A 334 21.35 -10.02 14.64
N GLY A 335 22.30 -10.90 14.95
CA GLY A 335 23.18 -10.72 16.10
C GLY A 335 24.17 -9.60 15.83
N LEU A 336 23.77 -8.35 16.09
CA LEU A 336 24.66 -7.21 16.23
C LEU A 336 24.14 -6.31 17.37
N GLU A 337 24.88 -6.38 18.48
CA GLU A 337 24.90 -5.54 19.67
C GLU A 337 23.68 -4.64 19.99
N GLU A 338 23.03 -4.99 21.11
CA GLU A 338 22.12 -4.15 21.87
C GLU A 338 22.70 -2.74 22.11
N ARG A 339 22.03 -1.71 21.61
CA ARG A 339 22.00 -0.40 22.27
C ARG A 339 20.56 -0.04 22.60
N ASN A 340 20.27 -0.11 23.89
CA ASN A 340 19.05 0.35 24.55
C ASN A 340 18.48 1.62 23.91
N VAL A 341 17.29 1.50 23.30
CA VAL A 341 16.38 2.62 23.09
C VAL A 341 15.09 2.31 23.85
N ILE A 342 15.12 2.55 25.16
CA ILE A 342 13.92 2.73 25.96
C ILE A 342 13.50 4.19 25.70
N GLY A 343 12.38 4.38 25.01
CA GLY A 343 11.82 5.70 24.72
C GLY A 343 10.32 5.71 24.91
N HIS A 344 9.88 5.97 26.14
CA HIS A 344 8.57 6.58 26.38
C HIS A 344 8.61 8.01 25.84
N THR A 345 8.10 8.25 24.63
CA THR A 345 8.03 9.62 24.10
C THR A 345 6.67 10.22 24.44
N THR A 346 6.56 10.75 25.65
CA THR A 346 5.54 11.74 25.99
C THR A 346 6.07 13.10 25.53
N THR A 347 5.65 13.57 24.36
CA THR A 347 6.10 14.88 23.85
C THR A 347 5.39 15.99 24.63
N SER A 348 5.98 16.43 25.74
CA SER A 348 5.65 17.71 26.38
C SER A 348 6.35 18.82 25.61
N MET A 349 5.61 19.91 25.34
CA MET A 349 6.12 21.08 24.63
C MET A 349 7.28 21.74 25.41
N VAL A 350 8.46 21.76 24.80
CA VAL A 350 9.54 22.68 25.14
C VAL A 350 9.81 23.53 23.90
N SER A 351 9.64 24.84 24.05
CA SER A 351 10.09 25.83 23.07
C SER A 351 11.61 25.87 23.07
N GLU A 352 12.23 25.23 22.10
CA GLU A 352 13.56 25.60 21.65
C GLU A 352 13.52 25.67 20.13
N GLN A 353 13.83 26.86 19.62
CA GLN A 353 13.85 27.21 18.21
C GLN A 353 15.25 26.85 17.69
N PRO A 354 15.42 25.82 16.83
CA PRO A 354 16.68 25.56 16.18
C PRO A 354 16.68 26.25 14.81
N ASP A 355 17.77 26.92 14.48
CA ASP A 355 18.00 27.53 13.17
C ASP A 355 17.64 26.56 12.03
N ALA A 356 16.72 26.98 11.18
CA ALA A 356 16.19 26.18 10.09
C ALA A 356 17.28 25.86 9.06
N PRO A 357 17.58 24.58 8.76
CA PRO A 357 18.28 24.26 7.52
C PRO A 357 17.34 24.58 6.35
N ASP A 358 17.89 25.24 5.33
CA ASP A 358 17.20 25.67 4.12
C ASP A 358 16.42 24.50 3.49
N GLN A 359 15.09 24.47 3.70
CA GLN A 359 14.20 23.36 3.34
C GLN A 359 14.18 23.10 1.82
N SER A 360 14.64 24.05 1.01
CA SER A 360 14.74 23.96 -0.44
C SER A 360 15.77 22.93 -0.93
N ALA A 361 16.80 22.63 -0.12
CA ALA A 361 17.88 21.72 -0.50
C ALA A 361 17.49 20.23 -0.42
N ILE A 362 16.48 19.89 0.39
CA ILE A 362 16.08 18.49 0.66
C ILE A 362 15.34 17.88 -0.55
N TRP A 363 14.57 18.69 -1.28
CA TRP A 363 13.71 18.24 -2.39
C TRP A 363 14.39 18.33 -3.77
N ASN A 364 15.56 18.94 -3.85
CA ASN A 364 16.22 19.25 -5.12
C ASN A 364 17.11 18.09 -5.60
N LEU A 365 16.71 17.46 -6.69
CA LEU A 365 17.44 16.33 -7.30
C LEU A 365 18.78 16.74 -7.97
N ARG A 366 19.04 18.04 -8.15
CA ARG A 366 20.23 18.52 -8.87
C ARG A 366 21.53 18.05 -8.23
N LYS A 367 21.64 18.12 -6.90
CA LYS A 367 22.82 17.66 -6.16
C LYS A 367 23.03 16.16 -6.35
N ASP A 368 21.96 15.37 -6.30
CA ASP A 368 22.01 13.92 -6.54
C ASP A 368 22.52 13.59 -7.95
N ILE A 369 22.12 14.36 -8.98
CA ILE A 369 22.62 14.22 -10.35
C ILE A 369 24.10 14.64 -10.46
N GLU A 370 24.49 15.72 -9.78
CA GLU A 370 25.86 16.25 -9.74
C GLU A 370 26.83 15.37 -8.95
N GLU A 371 26.35 14.56 -8.00
CA GLU A 371 27.13 13.60 -7.22
C GLU A 371 26.86 12.14 -7.65
N ALA A 372 26.18 11.94 -8.78
CA ALA A 372 25.80 10.62 -9.26
C ALA A 372 26.99 9.66 -9.33
N PHE A 373 26.83 8.49 -8.73
CA PHE A 373 27.80 7.41 -8.59
C PHE A 373 29.04 7.72 -7.74
N GLU A 374 29.14 8.90 -7.10
CA GLU A 374 30.32 9.31 -6.34
C GLU A 374 30.25 8.99 -4.84
N GLY A 375 29.05 8.90 -4.25
CA GLY A 375 28.84 8.63 -2.83
C GLY A 375 27.67 7.68 -2.50
N PRO A 376 27.58 7.17 -1.24
CA PRO A 376 26.57 6.21 -0.81
C PRO A 376 25.17 6.82 -0.58
N SER A 377 25.08 8.15 -0.46
CA SER A 377 23.86 8.90 -0.14
C SER A 377 23.11 9.43 -1.37
N SER A 378 23.64 9.26 -2.58
CA SER A 378 22.98 9.71 -3.81
C SER A 378 21.83 8.77 -4.21
N VAL A 379 20.78 9.35 -4.80
CA VAL A 379 19.73 8.60 -5.53
C VAL A 379 20.34 7.71 -6.63
N PHE A 380 21.45 8.14 -7.24
CA PHE A 380 22.17 7.40 -8.29
C PHE A 380 23.38 6.66 -7.70
N ARG A 381 23.14 5.56 -6.97
CA ARG A 381 24.20 4.75 -6.33
C ARG A 381 24.36 3.37 -6.96
N CYS A 382 25.56 2.79 -6.83
CA CYS A 382 25.84 1.41 -7.21
C CYS A 382 25.02 0.42 -6.37
N GLY A 383 24.80 -0.78 -6.89
CA GLY A 383 23.99 -1.81 -6.23
C GLY A 383 22.47 -1.60 -6.32
N ARG A 384 22.05 -0.68 -7.19
CA ARG A 384 20.64 -0.42 -7.50
C ARG A 384 20.36 -0.47 -9.00
N VAL A 385 19.12 -0.79 -9.34
CA VAL A 385 18.55 -0.68 -10.69
C VAL A 385 17.81 0.65 -10.79
N ILE A 386 18.33 1.55 -11.62
CA ILE A 386 17.81 2.91 -11.80
C ILE A 386 17.02 2.97 -13.10
N GLY A 387 15.71 3.17 -13.02
CA GLY A 387 14.81 3.25 -14.17
C GLY A 387 14.57 4.67 -14.63
N PHE A 388 14.53 4.89 -15.94
CA PHE A 388 14.20 6.15 -16.57
C PHE A 388 13.05 5.95 -17.53
N SER A 389 11.99 6.74 -17.34
CA SER A 389 10.79 6.70 -18.17
C SER A 389 10.37 8.10 -18.58
N LYS A 390 9.69 8.22 -19.73
CA LYS A 390 9.06 9.47 -20.18
C LYS A 390 7.55 9.37 -20.07
N LEU A 391 6.85 10.50 -19.91
CA LEU A 391 5.39 10.53 -20.05
C LEU A 391 4.97 10.36 -21.53
N LYS A 392 3.93 9.56 -21.80
CA LYS A 392 3.40 9.33 -23.15
C LYS A 392 2.67 10.59 -23.66
N LYS A 393 3.20 11.26 -24.70
CA LYS A 393 2.55 12.43 -25.34
C LYS A 393 1.52 11.98 -26.38
N ARG A 394 0.44 12.75 -26.53
CA ARG A 394 -0.60 12.57 -27.56
C ARG A 394 0.05 12.64 -28.95
N ALA A 395 -0.10 11.60 -29.76
CA ALA A 395 0.22 11.69 -31.18
C ALA A 395 -0.78 12.68 -31.80
N ARG A 396 -0.31 13.86 -32.22
CA ARG A 396 -1.03 14.63 -33.24
C ARG A 396 -0.67 13.97 -34.56
N GLU A 397 -1.68 13.52 -35.28
CA GLU A 397 -1.60 13.07 -36.66
C GLU A 397 -1.17 14.27 -37.52
N ASP A 398 0.13 14.50 -37.66
CA ASP A 398 0.75 15.18 -38.81
C ASP A 398 2.28 15.31 -38.74
N ASP A 399 2.94 14.82 -37.69
CA ASP A 399 4.41 14.81 -37.69
C ASP A 399 4.93 13.54 -38.38
N ASP A 400 5.26 13.73 -39.65
CA ASP A 400 6.12 12.89 -40.47
C ASP A 400 7.29 12.29 -39.69
N HIS A 401 7.78 11.15 -40.19
CA HIS A 401 8.76 10.22 -39.62
C HIS A 401 10.13 10.76 -39.12
N ASP A 402 10.29 12.06 -38.86
CA ASP A 402 11.51 12.70 -38.35
C ASP A 402 11.43 13.22 -36.90
N SER A 403 10.26 13.20 -36.24
CA SER A 403 10.10 13.79 -34.88
C SER A 403 10.48 12.87 -33.71
N ILE A 404 10.99 11.65 -33.96
CA ILE A 404 11.48 10.73 -32.91
C ILE A 404 12.82 11.21 -32.31
N GLY A 405 13.52 12.14 -32.99
CA GLY A 405 14.88 12.56 -32.65
C GLY A 405 15.06 13.82 -31.81
N GLN A 406 14.05 14.68 -31.63
CA GLN A 406 14.31 16.05 -31.12
C GLN A 406 13.73 16.44 -29.75
N LEU A 407 12.85 15.67 -29.11
CA LEU A 407 12.35 16.03 -27.78
C LEU A 407 12.47 14.89 -26.77
N THR A 408 13.66 14.85 -26.17
CA THR A 408 14.01 14.43 -24.80
C THR A 408 13.45 13.08 -24.32
N PRO A 409 14.15 11.96 -24.61
CA PRO A 409 14.26 10.88 -23.60
C PRO A 409 15.66 10.40 -23.14
N PRO A 410 16.78 10.48 -23.91
CA PRO A 410 18.07 9.97 -23.40
C PRO A 410 19.01 11.07 -22.89
N LYS A 411 18.59 12.34 -22.76
CA LYS A 411 19.53 13.42 -22.37
C LYS A 411 20.14 13.19 -20.98
N LEU A 412 19.32 12.89 -19.97
CA LEU A 412 19.81 12.63 -18.62
C LEU A 412 20.59 11.30 -18.53
N PRO A 413 20.08 10.14 -19.05
CA PRO A 413 20.87 8.91 -19.06
C PRO A 413 22.23 9.04 -19.75
N ARG A 414 22.30 9.74 -20.89
CA ARG A 414 23.57 9.99 -21.60
C ARG A 414 24.48 10.95 -20.85
N TYR A 415 23.93 11.97 -20.20
CA TYR A 415 24.71 12.87 -19.35
C TYR A 415 25.36 12.11 -18.19
N LEU A 416 24.60 11.24 -17.52
CA LEU A 416 25.11 10.40 -16.43
C LEU A 416 26.20 9.44 -16.92
N LEU A 417 26.00 8.81 -18.07
CA LEU A 417 27.01 7.97 -18.73
C LEU A 417 28.28 8.78 -19.09
N ALA A 418 28.14 9.94 -19.73
CA ALA A 418 29.26 10.80 -20.11
C ALA A 418 30.05 11.29 -18.88
N LYS A 419 29.36 11.64 -17.80
CA LYS A 419 29.96 12.02 -16.53
C LYS A 419 30.70 10.85 -15.89
N HIS A 420 30.10 9.66 -15.89
CA HIS A 420 30.74 8.44 -15.38
C HIS A 420 32.05 8.11 -16.12
N LEU A 421 32.05 8.19 -17.45
CA LEU A 421 33.25 7.96 -18.26
C LEU A 421 34.37 8.96 -17.97
N ARG A 422 34.02 10.23 -17.70
CA ARG A 422 34.97 11.31 -17.37
C ARG A 422 35.54 11.21 -15.96
N ASN A 423 34.70 10.89 -14.97
CA ASN A 423 35.09 10.88 -13.55
C ASN A 423 35.77 9.57 -13.13
N THR A 424 35.78 8.56 -14.00
CA THR A 424 36.50 7.31 -13.76
C THR A 424 37.98 7.50 -14.11
N PRO A 425 38.91 7.44 -13.13
CA PRO A 425 40.32 7.74 -13.37
C PRO A 425 40.90 6.84 -14.48
N PRO A 426 41.82 7.36 -15.32
CA PRO A 426 42.55 6.53 -16.26
C PRO A 426 43.34 5.49 -15.45
N SER A 427 43.12 4.20 -15.73
CA SER A 427 43.91 3.14 -15.13
C SER A 427 45.37 3.33 -15.54
N GLN A 428 46.29 3.22 -14.59
CA GLN A 428 47.75 3.35 -14.82
C GLN A 428 48.34 2.16 -15.62
N SER A 429 47.49 1.24 -16.06
CA SER A 429 47.81 0.13 -16.95
C SER A 429 46.84 0.13 -18.13
N PRO A 430 47.28 -0.28 -19.34
CA PRO A 430 46.41 -0.42 -20.51
C PRO A 430 45.50 -1.65 -20.33
N SER A 431 44.54 -1.54 -19.40
CA SER A 431 43.53 -2.56 -19.17
C SER A 431 42.43 -2.39 -20.22
N THR A 432 42.33 -3.33 -21.15
CA THR A 432 41.31 -3.42 -22.22
C THR A 432 39.88 -3.69 -21.70
N GLN A 433 39.60 -3.41 -20.42
CA GLN A 433 38.32 -3.74 -19.82
C GLN A 433 37.28 -2.63 -20.08
N PRO A 434 36.07 -2.99 -20.53
CA PRO A 434 35.00 -2.03 -20.76
C PRO A 434 34.54 -1.39 -19.43
N LYS A 435 34.43 -0.06 -19.42
CA LYS A 435 33.92 0.75 -18.32
C LYS A 435 32.40 0.90 -18.37
N ALA A 436 31.81 0.78 -19.55
CA ALA A 436 30.36 0.77 -19.72
C ALA A 436 29.90 -0.27 -20.74
N PHE A 437 28.80 -0.95 -20.43
CA PHE A 437 28.10 -1.86 -21.34
C PHE A 437 26.75 -1.24 -21.69
N ILE A 438 26.41 -1.21 -22.98
CA ILE A 438 25.15 -0.64 -23.46
C ILE A 438 24.43 -1.69 -24.30
N ILE A 439 23.33 -2.23 -23.77
CA ILE A 439 22.43 -3.14 -24.48
C ILE A 439 21.29 -2.31 -25.06
N HIS A 440 21.14 -2.30 -26.38
CA HIS A 440 20.12 -1.47 -27.04
C HIS A 440 19.59 -2.07 -28.35
N PRO A 441 18.35 -1.75 -28.75
CA PRO A 441 17.87 -2.02 -30.10
C PRO A 441 18.66 -1.22 -31.15
N PRO A 442 18.98 -1.79 -32.32
CA PRO A 442 19.65 -1.07 -33.42
C PRO A 442 18.84 0.12 -33.94
N THR A 443 17.51 0.08 -33.76
CA THR A 443 16.59 1.16 -34.15
C THR A 443 16.66 2.37 -33.23
N LEU A 444 17.36 2.26 -32.09
CA LEU A 444 17.50 3.32 -31.11
C LEU A 444 18.81 4.09 -31.30
N ASP A 445 18.77 5.22 -32.02
CA ASP A 445 19.92 6.12 -32.23
C ASP A 445 20.47 6.87 -30.99
N PRO A 446 19.70 7.17 -29.91
CA PRO A 446 20.17 7.85 -28.71
C PRO A 446 21.58 7.56 -28.21
N PHE A 447 21.98 6.27 -28.19
CA PHE A 447 23.25 5.80 -27.66
C PHE A 447 24.27 5.48 -28.75
N SER A 448 24.06 5.97 -29.97
CA SER A 448 25.02 5.80 -31.07
C SER A 448 26.34 6.51 -30.75
N PRO A 449 27.47 6.03 -31.28
CA PRO A 449 28.78 6.64 -31.01
C PRO A 449 28.84 8.14 -31.31
N LYS A 450 28.12 8.60 -32.36
CA LYS A 450 28.03 10.03 -32.72
C LYS A 450 27.37 10.85 -31.60
N GLN A 451 26.28 10.34 -31.04
CA GLN A 451 25.51 10.99 -29.98
C GLN A 451 26.24 10.99 -28.63
N LEU A 452 26.96 9.90 -28.33
CA LEU A 452 27.81 9.81 -27.13
C LEU A 452 28.99 10.78 -27.23
N LEU A 453 29.63 10.89 -28.39
CA LEU A 453 30.70 11.86 -28.63
C LEU A 453 30.20 13.30 -28.47
N ALA A 454 29.03 13.63 -29.04
CA ALA A 454 28.42 14.94 -28.87
C ALA A 454 28.15 15.26 -27.39
N SER A 455 27.63 14.29 -26.63
CA SER A 455 27.37 14.45 -25.19
C SER A 455 28.64 14.61 -24.36
N LEU A 456 29.71 13.89 -24.73
CA LEU A 456 31.04 14.03 -24.12
C LEU A 456 31.71 15.36 -24.47
N LEU A 457 31.40 16.00 -25.60
CA LEU A 457 31.97 17.31 -25.94
C LEU A 457 31.16 18.47 -25.34
N ALA A 458 29.84 18.31 -25.20
CA ALA A 458 28.95 19.33 -24.64
C ALA A 458 29.00 19.43 -23.09
N SER A 459 29.54 18.42 -22.40
CA SER A 459 29.49 18.39 -20.93
C SER A 459 30.39 19.48 -20.28
N PRO A 460 29.84 20.33 -19.37
CA PRO A 460 30.39 21.64 -18.99
C PRO A 460 31.53 21.61 -17.95
N SER A 461 32.44 20.63 -18.01
CA SER A 461 33.57 20.54 -17.06
C SER A 461 34.77 21.40 -17.46
N THR A 462 35.50 21.88 -16.47
CA THR A 462 36.82 22.50 -16.60
C THR A 462 37.92 21.49 -16.24
N PRO A 463 38.91 21.20 -17.11
CA PRO A 463 39.08 21.68 -18.49
C PRO A 463 38.16 20.99 -19.51
N PRO A 464 37.87 21.63 -20.67
CA PRO A 464 37.11 21.03 -21.76
C PRO A 464 37.90 19.88 -22.40
N LEU A 465 37.25 18.75 -22.66
CA LEU A 465 37.89 17.62 -23.35
C LEU A 465 38.16 17.94 -24.82
N SER A 466 39.35 17.54 -25.28
CA SER A 466 39.62 17.47 -26.70
C SER A 466 38.82 16.34 -27.36
N ARG A 467 38.60 16.44 -28.67
CA ARG A 467 37.93 15.39 -29.45
C ARG A 467 38.65 14.04 -29.36
N ILE A 468 39.98 14.04 -29.28
CA ILE A 468 40.80 12.83 -29.22
C ILE A 468 40.63 12.13 -27.87
N GLU A 469 40.67 12.88 -26.77
CA GLU A 469 40.42 12.33 -25.42
C GLU A 469 38.99 11.78 -25.29
N ALA A 470 38.00 12.47 -25.86
CA ALA A 470 36.62 11.99 -25.87
C ALA A 470 36.46 10.67 -26.65
N ILE A 471 37.18 10.49 -27.77
CA ILE A 471 37.20 9.23 -28.51
C ILE A 471 37.87 8.13 -27.69
N ALA A 472 39.00 8.41 -27.03
CA ALA A 472 39.67 7.44 -26.17
C ALA A 472 38.81 6.97 -24.99
N LEU A 473 37.91 7.82 -24.47
CA LEU A 473 36.92 7.40 -23.48
C LEU A 473 35.86 6.46 -24.06
N LEU A 474 35.48 6.64 -25.34
CA LEU A 474 34.51 5.77 -26.02
C LEU A 474 35.07 4.38 -26.35
N ASP A 475 36.39 4.22 -26.47
CA ASP A 475 37.02 2.90 -26.65
C ASP A 475 36.75 1.96 -25.46
N HIS A 476 36.36 2.50 -24.31
CA HIS A 476 35.98 1.74 -23.11
C HIS A 476 34.47 1.46 -23.02
N VAL A 477 33.69 1.77 -24.05
CA VAL A 477 32.24 1.53 -24.11
C VAL A 477 31.95 0.37 -25.05
N GLN A 478 31.33 -0.70 -24.52
CA GLN A 478 30.91 -1.84 -25.32
C GLN A 478 29.42 -1.74 -25.67
N LEU A 479 29.12 -1.62 -26.97
CA LEU A 479 27.76 -1.62 -27.51
C LEU A 479 27.33 -3.06 -27.88
N LEU A 480 26.17 -3.47 -27.38
CA LEU A 480 25.57 -4.79 -27.60
C LEU A 480 24.20 -4.62 -28.26
N PRO A 481 24.14 -4.59 -29.62
CA PRO A 481 22.87 -4.43 -30.33
C PRO A 481 22.02 -5.70 -30.22
N VAL A 482 20.74 -5.56 -29.87
CA VAL A 482 19.80 -6.68 -29.68
C VAL A 482 18.51 -6.49 -30.47
N PHE A 483 18.05 -7.53 -31.15
CA PHE A 483 16.88 -7.45 -32.04
C PHE A 483 15.58 -7.94 -31.39
N ASP A 484 15.69 -8.78 -30.36
CA ASP A 484 14.56 -9.36 -29.66
C ASP A 484 14.85 -9.52 -28.15
N PHE A 485 13.81 -9.86 -27.39
CA PHE A 485 13.92 -10.03 -25.93
C PHE A 485 14.90 -11.14 -25.54
N ARG A 486 15.00 -12.21 -26.35
CA ARG A 486 15.90 -13.33 -26.08
C ARG A 486 17.36 -12.91 -26.21
N ALA A 487 17.71 -12.15 -27.26
CA ALA A 487 19.03 -11.59 -27.46
C ALA A 487 19.39 -10.60 -26.33
N ALA A 488 18.42 -9.83 -25.82
CA ALA A 488 18.63 -8.98 -24.65
C ALA A 488 19.01 -9.78 -23.39
N VAL A 489 18.29 -10.87 -23.10
CA VAL A 489 18.62 -11.75 -21.96
C VAL A 489 20.00 -12.40 -22.16
N GLN A 490 20.35 -12.83 -23.37
CA GLN A 490 21.67 -13.37 -23.67
C GLN A 490 22.79 -12.33 -23.49
N ALA A 491 22.56 -11.08 -23.91
CA ALA A 491 23.49 -9.98 -23.71
C ALA A 491 23.69 -9.68 -22.21
N ILE A 492 22.63 -9.74 -21.39
CA ILE A 492 22.74 -9.62 -19.92
C ILE A 492 23.64 -10.72 -19.36
N SER A 493 23.47 -11.97 -19.79
CA SER A 493 24.34 -13.08 -19.37
C SER A 493 25.79 -12.87 -19.81
N GLN A 494 26.04 -12.41 -21.05
CA GLN A 494 27.39 -12.10 -21.52
C GLN A 494 28.08 -11.01 -20.69
N VAL A 495 27.34 -9.96 -20.28
CA VAL A 495 27.87 -8.94 -19.39
C VAL A 495 28.17 -9.52 -18.01
N SER A 496 27.29 -10.37 -17.47
CA SER A 496 27.52 -11.07 -16.20
C SER A 496 28.82 -11.90 -16.24
N ASP A 497 29.05 -12.66 -17.32
CA ASP A 497 30.25 -13.48 -17.50
C ASP A 497 31.51 -12.62 -17.64
N ALA A 498 31.43 -11.48 -18.33
CA ALA A 498 32.52 -10.52 -18.47
C ALA A 498 32.90 -9.88 -17.12
N LEU A 499 31.90 -9.50 -16.31
CA LEU A 499 32.11 -8.98 -14.96
C LEU A 499 32.72 -10.04 -14.02
N GLN A 500 32.29 -11.30 -14.15
CA GLN A 500 32.85 -12.41 -13.38
C GLN A 500 34.29 -12.75 -13.79
N SER A 501 34.60 -12.72 -15.09
CA SER A 501 35.95 -12.96 -15.60
C SER A 501 36.92 -11.85 -15.18
N ALA A 502 36.43 -10.61 -15.07
CA ALA A 502 37.19 -9.49 -14.54
C ALA A 502 37.49 -9.65 -13.03
N LEU A 503 36.61 -10.29 -12.26
CA LEU A 503 36.85 -10.61 -10.85
C LEU A 503 37.97 -11.65 -10.65
N VAL A 504 37.99 -12.70 -11.47
CA VAL A 504 38.99 -13.78 -11.36
C VAL A 504 40.39 -13.33 -11.78
N SER A 505 40.47 -12.37 -12.71
CA SER A 505 41.74 -11.85 -13.23
C SER A 505 42.43 -10.82 -12.32
N GLY A 506 41.73 -10.28 -11.31
CA GLY A 506 42.27 -9.32 -10.34
C GLY A 506 42.59 -9.98 -8.99
N GLY A 507 43.84 -10.38 -8.78
CA GLY A 507 44.30 -11.04 -7.55
C GLY A 507 44.11 -10.23 -6.26
N GLU A 508 44.28 -10.91 -5.12
CA GLU A 508 43.93 -10.57 -3.72
C GLU A 508 44.43 -9.22 -3.14
N SER A 509 45.04 -8.33 -3.93
CA SER A 509 45.54 -7.02 -3.48
C SER A 509 44.68 -5.82 -3.93
N GLY A 510 43.53 -6.05 -4.59
CA GLY A 510 42.81 -5.03 -5.36
C GLY A 510 41.49 -4.47 -4.80
N GLU A 511 41.08 -4.78 -3.57
CA GLU A 511 39.77 -4.33 -3.05
C GLU A 511 39.63 -2.80 -2.94
N ARG A 512 40.73 -2.04 -2.89
CA ARG A 512 40.71 -0.57 -2.72
C ARG A 512 40.70 0.23 -4.03
N ALA A 513 40.80 -0.38 -5.22
CA ALA A 513 40.94 0.36 -6.48
C ALA A 513 40.22 -0.30 -7.67
N ARG A 514 39.03 -0.88 -7.48
CA ARG A 514 38.21 -1.34 -8.61
C ARG A 514 37.51 -0.15 -9.27
N THR A 515 37.65 -0.03 -10.58
CA THR A 515 36.97 0.99 -11.39
C THR A 515 35.47 0.67 -11.46
N ARG A 516 34.63 1.69 -11.21
CA ARG A 516 33.17 1.57 -11.31
C ARG A 516 32.78 1.22 -12.76
N THR A 517 31.80 0.34 -12.91
CA THR A 517 31.27 -0.08 -14.22
C THR A 517 29.80 0.29 -14.32
N LEU A 518 29.36 0.75 -15.49
CA LEU A 518 27.98 1.11 -15.76
C LEU A 518 27.34 0.17 -16.79
N LEU A 519 26.23 -0.48 -16.43
CA LEU A 519 25.41 -1.27 -17.35
C LEU A 519 24.14 -0.50 -17.70
N LEU A 520 23.98 -0.13 -18.98
CA LEU A 520 22.80 0.55 -19.50
C LEU A 520 22.00 -0.41 -20.40
N LEU A 521 20.71 -0.56 -20.11
CA LEU A 521 19.77 -1.29 -20.93
C LEU A 521 18.70 -0.34 -21.44
N ALA A 522 18.55 -0.24 -22.75
CA ALA A 522 17.53 0.60 -23.35
C ALA A 522 16.48 -0.23 -24.10
N GLY A 523 15.21 0.16 -23.98
CA GLY A 523 14.11 -0.42 -24.76
C GLY A 523 13.67 -1.83 -24.36
N LEU A 524 14.00 -2.28 -23.13
CA LEU A 524 13.59 -3.60 -22.65
C LEU A 524 12.06 -3.76 -22.66
N ASP A 525 11.34 -2.70 -22.32
CA ASP A 525 9.88 -2.57 -22.42
C ASP A 525 9.37 -2.86 -23.83
N THR A 526 9.92 -2.21 -24.85
CA THR A 526 9.52 -2.43 -26.26
C THR A 526 9.89 -3.82 -26.79
N LEU A 527 11.00 -4.40 -26.31
CA LEU A 527 11.37 -5.78 -26.66
C LEU A 527 10.38 -6.78 -26.03
N THR A 528 9.94 -6.54 -24.80
CA THR A 528 8.91 -7.36 -24.15
C THR A 528 7.55 -7.22 -24.83
N GLU A 529 7.17 -6.05 -25.33
CA GLU A 529 5.96 -5.90 -26.15
C GLU A 529 5.97 -6.82 -27.38
N GLY A 530 7.15 -7.07 -27.97
CA GLY A 530 7.32 -8.07 -29.02
C GLY A 530 6.95 -9.49 -28.57
N VAL A 531 7.31 -9.88 -27.34
CA VAL A 531 6.94 -11.17 -26.74
C VAL A 531 5.44 -11.22 -26.47
N ILE A 532 4.85 -10.13 -25.97
CA ILE A 532 3.40 -10.04 -25.72
C ILE A 532 2.63 -10.21 -27.03
N ARG A 533 3.04 -9.51 -28.09
CA ARG A 533 2.43 -9.60 -29.42
C ARG A 533 2.53 -11.01 -30.02
N ALA A 534 3.64 -11.70 -29.80
CA ALA A 534 3.83 -13.07 -30.27
C ALA A 534 3.14 -14.13 -29.39
N SER A 535 2.76 -13.78 -28.16
CA SER A 535 2.19 -14.72 -27.19
C SER A 535 1.01 -14.11 -26.42
N ASN A 536 1.18 -13.70 -25.16
CA ASN A 536 0.17 -13.01 -24.38
C ASN A 536 0.82 -12.13 -23.28
N PRO A 537 0.06 -11.21 -22.66
CA PRO A 537 0.57 -10.30 -21.63
C PRO A 537 1.17 -11.00 -20.42
N VAL A 538 0.60 -12.13 -19.97
CA VAL A 538 1.07 -12.88 -18.80
C VAL A 538 2.45 -13.50 -19.05
N LYS A 539 2.65 -14.10 -20.22
CA LYS A 539 3.95 -14.65 -20.64
C LYS A 539 5.00 -13.56 -20.83
N GLY A 540 4.61 -12.42 -21.40
CA GLY A 540 5.49 -11.25 -21.52
C GLY A 540 5.92 -10.72 -20.15
N ALA A 541 4.98 -10.56 -19.23
CA ALA A 541 5.25 -10.15 -17.85
C ALA A 541 6.19 -11.14 -17.14
N ALA A 542 5.89 -12.45 -17.19
CA ALA A 542 6.74 -13.48 -16.57
C ALA A 542 8.18 -13.46 -17.13
N ALA A 543 8.34 -13.30 -18.45
CA ALA A 543 9.65 -13.20 -19.08
C ALA A 543 10.41 -11.95 -18.62
N LEU A 544 9.72 -10.81 -18.55
CA LEU A 544 10.29 -9.57 -18.03
C LEU A 544 10.69 -9.68 -16.55
N THR A 545 9.84 -10.26 -15.70
CA THR A 545 10.14 -10.53 -14.29
C THR A 545 11.42 -11.33 -14.13
N ALA A 546 11.61 -12.38 -14.95
CA ALA A 546 12.82 -13.20 -14.91
C ALA A 546 14.09 -12.41 -15.29
N ALA A 547 14.01 -11.55 -16.30
CA ALA A 547 15.11 -10.69 -16.71
C ALA A 547 15.44 -9.63 -15.64
N LEU A 548 14.43 -8.96 -15.09
CA LEU A 548 14.59 -7.96 -14.04
C LEU A 548 15.15 -8.55 -12.74
N ARG A 549 14.74 -9.78 -12.39
CA ARG A 549 15.33 -10.52 -11.27
C ARG A 549 16.82 -10.78 -11.48
N THR A 550 17.21 -11.17 -12.69
CA THR A 550 18.62 -11.38 -13.06
C THR A 550 19.42 -10.08 -12.94
N LEU A 551 18.87 -8.95 -13.43
CA LEU A 551 19.50 -7.63 -13.30
C LEU A 551 19.62 -7.17 -11.85
N THR A 552 18.58 -7.42 -11.05
CA THR A 552 18.59 -7.09 -9.61
C THR A 552 19.67 -7.91 -8.91
N GLN A 553 19.73 -9.22 -9.16
CA GLN A 553 20.76 -10.09 -8.60
C GLN A 553 22.16 -9.62 -9.00
N LEU A 554 22.38 -9.33 -10.29
CA LEU A 554 23.66 -8.83 -10.80
C LEU A 554 24.06 -7.51 -10.13
N SER A 555 23.12 -6.58 -10.00
CA SER A 555 23.31 -5.29 -9.33
C SER A 555 23.71 -5.49 -7.87
N ARG A 556 23.03 -6.38 -7.14
CA ARG A 556 23.31 -6.65 -5.72
C ARG A 556 24.64 -7.37 -5.51
N VAL A 557 24.96 -8.38 -6.33
CA VAL A 557 26.23 -9.14 -6.25
C VAL A 557 27.44 -8.24 -6.49
N HIS A 558 27.34 -7.29 -7.41
CA HIS A 558 28.42 -6.35 -7.73
C HIS A 558 28.17 -4.94 -7.17
N GLY A 559 27.40 -4.83 -6.08
CA GLY A 559 26.84 -3.56 -5.62
C GLY A 559 27.85 -2.50 -5.18
N SER A 560 29.10 -2.88 -4.92
CA SER A 560 30.17 -1.95 -4.58
C SER A 560 30.75 -1.18 -5.79
N TYR A 561 30.54 -1.65 -7.02
CA TYR A 561 31.12 -1.03 -8.21
C TYR A 561 30.25 -1.07 -9.48
N LEU A 562 29.13 -1.80 -9.50
CA LEU A 562 28.21 -1.84 -10.65
C LEU A 562 27.00 -0.91 -10.41
N ALA A 563 26.74 -0.04 -11.38
CA ALA A 563 25.48 0.68 -11.50
C ALA A 563 24.68 0.15 -12.71
N VAL A 564 23.37 -0.04 -12.53
CA VAL A 564 22.48 -0.52 -13.59
C VAL A 564 21.45 0.56 -13.92
N MET A 565 21.37 0.96 -15.19
CA MET A 565 20.41 1.92 -15.71
C MET A 565 19.48 1.24 -16.72
N LEU A 566 18.17 1.38 -16.50
CA LEU A 566 17.13 0.88 -17.38
C LEU A 566 16.40 2.06 -18.03
N VAL A 567 16.46 2.19 -19.36
CA VAL A 567 15.87 3.30 -20.10
C VAL A 567 14.69 2.81 -20.93
N ASN A 568 13.50 3.18 -20.52
CA ASN A 568 12.25 2.77 -21.16
C ASN A 568 11.93 3.67 -22.36
N THR A 569 11.52 3.07 -23.47
CA THR A 569 11.30 3.79 -24.74
C THR A 569 9.81 3.97 -25.08
N GLY A 570 8.93 3.09 -24.56
CA GLY A 570 7.48 3.10 -24.79
C GLY A 570 6.71 4.22 -24.06
N GLY A 571 7.32 4.83 -23.04
CA GLY A 571 6.72 5.85 -22.19
C GLY A 571 5.67 5.31 -21.21
N LEU A 572 5.32 6.10 -20.19
CA LEU A 572 4.37 5.76 -19.13
C LEU A 572 3.07 6.57 -19.27
N GLY A 573 1.97 6.01 -18.73
CA GLY A 573 0.64 6.61 -18.74
C GLY A 573 -0.23 6.26 -19.96
N SER A 574 -1.53 6.53 -19.85
CA SER A 574 -2.50 6.36 -20.94
C SER A 574 -2.63 7.65 -21.74
N ALA A 575 -2.81 7.56 -23.07
CA ALA A 575 -3.15 8.75 -23.85
C ALA A 575 -4.60 9.16 -23.48
N PRO A 576 -4.88 10.42 -23.13
CA PRO A 576 -6.24 10.84 -22.84
C PRO A 576 -7.07 10.81 -24.15
N GLY A 577 -7.93 9.81 -24.29
CA GLY A 577 -9.02 9.79 -25.27
C GLY A 577 -9.24 8.48 -26.03
N LEU A 578 -10.14 7.64 -25.51
CA LEU A 578 -11.14 6.91 -26.30
C LEU A 578 -12.19 6.30 -25.34
N GLY A 579 -12.89 7.18 -24.61
CA GLY A 579 -14.19 6.85 -24.03
C GLY A 579 -15.27 7.13 -25.09
N PRO A 580 -16.26 6.24 -25.30
CA PRO A 580 -17.40 6.55 -26.15
C PRO A 580 -18.24 7.61 -25.42
N GLY A 581 -18.25 8.84 -25.95
CA GLY A 581 -19.14 9.89 -25.46
C GLY A 581 -20.62 9.56 -25.76
N PRO A 582 -21.56 10.05 -24.92
CA PRO A 582 -22.98 9.78 -25.09
C PRO A 582 -23.59 10.68 -26.17
N GLY A 583 -24.25 10.06 -27.16
CA GLY A 583 -25.37 10.64 -27.91
C GLY A 583 -25.06 11.59 -29.06
N ALA A 584 -25.08 11.06 -30.28
CA ALA A 584 -25.62 11.75 -31.47
C ALA A 584 -26.25 10.69 -32.38
N GLY A 585 -27.55 10.85 -32.67
CA GLY A 585 -28.35 9.83 -33.34
C GLY A 585 -28.40 9.90 -34.86
N ALA A 586 -29.14 8.91 -35.38
CA ALA A 586 -29.79 8.79 -36.69
C ALA A 586 -29.00 8.19 -37.87
N GLY A 587 -29.53 7.09 -38.42
CA GLY A 587 -29.45 6.82 -39.86
C GLY A 587 -29.26 5.38 -40.34
N ALA A 588 -30.34 4.59 -40.31
CA ALA A 588 -30.77 3.60 -41.32
C ALA A 588 -29.83 2.47 -41.85
N GLY A 589 -30.37 1.24 -41.89
CA GLY A 589 -29.95 0.22 -42.86
C GLY A 589 -30.20 -1.23 -42.45
N ALA A 590 -31.33 -1.79 -42.89
CA ALA A 590 -31.79 -3.16 -42.62
C ALA A 590 -30.93 -4.28 -43.26
N GLY A 591 -30.98 -5.48 -42.68
CA GLY A 591 -30.50 -6.71 -43.32
C GLY A 591 -30.64 -7.94 -42.42
N ALA A 592 -31.74 -8.68 -42.58
CA ALA A 592 -32.01 -9.94 -41.90
C ALA A 592 -31.12 -11.09 -42.42
N GLY A 593 -30.74 -12.00 -41.52
CA GLY A 593 -30.07 -13.25 -41.86
C GLY A 593 -29.86 -14.13 -40.63
N ALA A 594 -30.78 -15.07 -40.40
CA ALA A 594 -30.71 -16.04 -39.32
C ALA A 594 -29.70 -17.18 -39.61
N GLY A 595 -28.99 -17.61 -38.57
CA GLY A 595 -28.51 -18.99 -38.42
C GLY A 595 -26.99 -19.19 -38.30
N ARG A 596 -26.48 -19.33 -37.07
CA ARG A 596 -25.95 -20.59 -36.51
C ARG A 596 -25.16 -20.34 -35.22
N GLN A 597 -25.44 -21.17 -34.23
CA GLN A 597 -24.74 -21.27 -32.96
C GLN A 597 -23.24 -21.52 -33.15
N HIS A 598 -22.41 -20.70 -32.52
CA HIS A 598 -21.11 -21.11 -32.00
C HIS A 598 -20.81 -20.31 -30.74
N ALA A 599 -20.63 -21.02 -29.63
CA ALA A 599 -20.18 -20.48 -28.36
C ALA A 599 -18.81 -19.82 -28.53
N SER A 600 -18.69 -18.55 -28.11
CA SER A 600 -17.43 -17.82 -28.08
C SER A 600 -17.39 -16.97 -26.80
N ARG A 601 -16.62 -17.48 -25.83
CA ARG A 601 -15.66 -16.73 -25.00
C ARG A 601 -15.92 -15.22 -24.92
N GLY A 602 -16.57 -14.79 -23.84
CA GLY A 602 -16.65 -13.38 -23.45
C GLY A 602 -15.24 -12.86 -23.17
N ASP A 603 -14.85 -11.86 -23.96
CA ASP A 603 -13.57 -11.18 -23.81
C ASP A 603 -13.63 -10.29 -22.56
N PHE A 604 -12.87 -10.68 -21.55
CA PHE A 604 -12.73 -10.03 -20.25
C PHE A 604 -12.09 -8.64 -20.43
N ARG A 605 -12.90 -7.62 -20.70
CA ARG A 605 -12.50 -6.23 -20.42
C ARG A 605 -12.70 -5.96 -18.92
N ALA A 606 -11.71 -6.33 -18.13
CA ALA A 606 -11.58 -5.87 -16.76
C ALA A 606 -11.37 -4.35 -16.78
N SER A 607 -12.41 -3.60 -16.40
CA SER A 607 -12.25 -2.22 -15.92
C SER A 607 -11.55 -2.32 -14.56
N MET A 608 -10.22 -2.34 -14.57
CA MET A 608 -9.41 -2.17 -13.37
C MET A 608 -9.45 -0.69 -13.01
N ASP A 609 -10.19 -0.34 -11.96
CA ASP A 609 -10.16 1.00 -11.39
C ASP A 609 -8.77 1.30 -10.78
N ASP A 610 -8.40 2.57 -10.91
CA ASP A 610 -7.07 3.19 -10.92
C ASP A 610 -6.32 3.17 -9.56
N GLU A 611 -5.55 2.11 -9.26
CA GLU A 611 -4.54 2.10 -8.17
C GLU A 611 -3.12 2.29 -8.77
N GLY A 612 -2.85 3.50 -9.28
CA GLY A 612 -1.66 3.84 -10.04
C GLY A 612 -0.54 4.54 -9.27
N VAL A 613 0.69 4.46 -9.79
CA VAL A 613 1.73 5.47 -9.48
C VAL A 613 1.37 6.73 -10.27
N TYR A 614 1.39 7.91 -9.64
CA TYR A 614 1.05 9.19 -10.27
C TYR A 614 2.24 10.14 -10.26
N SER A 615 2.33 11.01 -11.25
CA SER A 615 3.29 12.12 -11.25
C SER A 615 2.75 13.27 -10.41
N MET A 616 3.57 13.90 -9.57
CA MET A 616 3.20 15.10 -8.81
C MET A 616 2.79 16.26 -9.73
N PHE A 617 3.33 16.32 -10.95
CA PHE A 617 3.06 17.37 -11.93
C PHE A 617 1.87 17.08 -12.85
N HIS A 618 1.41 15.82 -12.92
CA HIS A 618 0.34 15.38 -13.81
C HIS A 618 -0.71 14.52 -13.07
N ALA A 619 -0.84 14.71 -11.75
CA ALA A 619 -1.62 13.86 -10.84
C ALA A 619 -3.13 13.79 -11.19
N ALA A 620 -3.63 14.75 -11.98
CA ALA A 620 -5.04 14.83 -12.36
C ALA A 620 -5.42 14.03 -13.62
N GLU A 621 -4.45 13.46 -14.36
CA GLU A 621 -4.70 13.09 -15.76
C GLU A 621 -4.66 11.57 -16.10
N THR A 622 -4.06 10.67 -15.29
CA THR A 622 -4.19 9.17 -15.35
C THR A 622 -3.08 8.48 -14.53
N SER A 623 -3.26 7.20 -14.14
CA SER A 623 -2.16 6.35 -13.64
C SER A 623 -1.01 6.23 -14.65
N LEU A 624 0.22 6.31 -14.14
CA LEU A 624 1.45 6.12 -14.93
C LEU A 624 1.68 4.66 -15.33
N LEU A 625 1.12 3.70 -14.57
CA LEU A 625 1.33 2.26 -14.77
C LEU A 625 -0.01 1.51 -15.01
N PRO A 626 -0.75 1.82 -16.09
CA PRO A 626 -2.05 1.23 -16.37
C PRO A 626 -1.98 -0.23 -16.87
N SER A 627 -0.81 -0.69 -17.35
CA SER A 627 -0.65 -2.04 -17.89
C SER A 627 0.13 -2.97 -16.95
N LEU A 628 -0.16 -4.27 -17.01
CA LEU A 628 0.60 -5.31 -16.31
C LEU A 628 2.10 -5.19 -16.61
N LEU A 629 2.46 -4.95 -17.88
CA LEU A 629 3.86 -4.76 -18.31
C LEU A 629 4.55 -3.62 -17.55
N MET A 630 3.90 -2.46 -17.47
CA MET A 630 4.46 -1.27 -16.80
C MET A 630 4.60 -1.50 -15.29
N ARG A 631 3.63 -2.19 -14.66
CA ARG A 631 3.71 -2.56 -13.24
C ARG A 631 4.85 -3.55 -12.98
N THR A 632 4.99 -4.57 -13.82
CA THR A 632 6.10 -5.53 -13.75
C THR A 632 7.47 -4.86 -13.94
N LEU A 633 7.56 -3.92 -14.87
CA LEU A 633 8.77 -3.15 -15.12
C LEU A 633 9.18 -2.31 -13.91
N ASP A 634 8.21 -1.58 -13.34
CA ASP A 634 8.44 -0.76 -12.15
C ASP A 634 8.92 -1.60 -10.97
N GLN A 635 8.38 -2.81 -10.75
CA GLN A 635 8.79 -3.71 -9.66
C GLN A 635 10.28 -4.08 -9.70
N GLY A 636 10.86 -4.22 -10.88
CA GLY A 636 12.29 -4.51 -11.05
C GLY A 636 13.20 -3.29 -10.91
N ILE A 637 12.65 -2.10 -10.73
CA ILE A 637 13.37 -0.84 -10.59
C ILE A 637 13.43 -0.46 -9.09
N ASP A 638 14.64 -0.28 -8.56
CA ASP A 638 14.85 0.21 -7.19
C ASP A 638 14.55 1.71 -7.09
N THR A 639 14.95 2.48 -8.09
CA THR A 639 14.73 3.94 -8.14
C THR A 639 14.24 4.34 -9.53
N HIS A 640 13.03 4.87 -9.64
CA HIS A 640 12.38 5.19 -10.91
C HIS A 640 12.22 6.69 -11.09
N LEU A 641 12.82 7.21 -12.16
CA LEU A 641 12.74 8.60 -12.55
C LEU A 641 11.78 8.78 -13.74
N LEU A 642 10.87 9.73 -13.61
CA LEU A 642 9.98 10.20 -14.66
C LEU A 642 10.51 11.50 -15.24
N LEU A 643 10.70 11.52 -16.56
CA LEU A 643 11.02 12.71 -17.35
C LEU A 643 9.73 13.22 -17.99
N SER A 644 9.35 14.44 -17.65
CA SER A 644 8.14 15.09 -18.18
C SER A 644 8.45 16.51 -18.68
N THR A 645 7.50 17.11 -19.38
CA THR A 645 7.58 18.51 -19.81
C THR A 645 6.39 19.23 -19.20
N VAL A 646 6.66 20.25 -18.37
CA VAL A 646 5.62 21.06 -17.73
C VAL A 646 5.77 22.47 -18.28
N GLY A 647 4.84 22.90 -19.14
CA GLY A 647 5.00 24.14 -19.89
C GLY A 647 6.17 24.06 -20.89
N SER A 648 7.13 24.98 -20.79
CA SER A 648 8.38 24.99 -21.58
C SER A 648 9.51 24.18 -20.96
N ASP A 649 9.39 23.80 -19.69
CA ASP A 649 10.53 23.35 -18.90
C ASP A 649 10.57 21.82 -18.80
N HIS A 650 11.77 21.27 -18.80
CA HIS A 650 11.96 19.82 -18.65
C HIS A 650 12.11 19.46 -17.18
N VAL A 651 11.23 18.61 -16.66
CA VAL A 651 11.20 18.23 -15.25
C VAL A 651 11.61 16.77 -15.09
N VAL A 652 12.49 16.50 -14.14
CA VAL A 652 12.87 15.15 -13.69
C VAL A 652 12.31 14.95 -12.30
N GLU A 653 11.55 13.88 -12.10
CA GLU A 653 10.87 13.54 -10.85
C GLU A 653 11.21 12.11 -10.45
N VAL A 654 11.48 11.87 -9.15
CA VAL A 654 11.61 10.52 -8.61
C VAL A 654 10.23 10.00 -8.18
N ILE A 655 9.63 9.15 -9.02
CA ILE A 655 8.30 8.56 -8.79
C ILE A 655 8.35 7.32 -7.90
N LYS A 656 9.54 6.72 -7.73
CA LYS A 656 9.79 5.59 -6.85
C LYS A 656 11.23 5.59 -6.34
N ASP A 657 11.40 5.28 -5.07
CA ASP A 657 12.67 4.92 -4.46
C ASP A 657 12.39 3.84 -3.41
N ARG A 658 13.00 2.66 -3.57
CA ARG A 658 12.76 1.48 -2.74
C ARG A 658 13.06 1.71 -1.25
N VAL A 659 13.93 2.67 -0.93
CA VAL A 659 14.28 3.03 0.46
C VAL A 659 13.51 4.28 0.94
N GLY A 660 12.67 4.87 0.09
CA GLY A 660 11.77 5.97 0.44
C GLY A 660 12.42 7.36 0.59
N GLU A 661 13.72 7.45 0.80
CA GLU A 661 14.46 8.71 1.04
C GLU A 661 14.38 9.71 -0.14
N GLY A 662 14.24 9.21 -1.37
CA GLY A 662 14.26 10.02 -2.59
C GLY A 662 12.92 10.29 -3.26
N VAL A 663 11.80 9.69 -2.82
CA VAL A 663 10.50 9.83 -3.49
C VAL A 663 10.01 11.28 -3.44
N GLY A 664 9.56 11.81 -4.57
CA GLY A 664 9.06 13.18 -4.68
C GLY A 664 10.15 14.25 -4.81
N LYS A 665 11.44 13.88 -4.81
CA LYS A 665 12.52 14.78 -5.25
C LYS A 665 12.35 15.10 -6.73
N TRP A 666 12.59 16.35 -7.10
CA TRP A 666 12.52 16.79 -8.49
C TRP A 666 13.50 17.92 -8.77
N CYS A 667 13.77 18.16 -10.06
CA CYS A 667 14.46 19.36 -10.50
C CYS A 667 14.09 19.70 -11.94
N ILE A 668 14.19 21.00 -12.29
CA ILE A 668 14.19 21.43 -13.68
C ILE A 668 15.55 21.07 -14.28
N TRP A 669 15.51 20.27 -15.34
CA TRP A 669 16.66 19.84 -16.14
C TRP A 669 16.74 20.65 -17.43
N ASP A 670 17.03 21.94 -17.28
CA ASP A 670 17.39 22.82 -18.38
C ASP A 670 18.92 22.92 -18.45
N LYS A 671 19.53 21.99 -19.18
CA LYS A 671 20.84 22.27 -19.76
C LYS A 671 20.68 22.18 -21.28
N ASN A 672 20.36 23.33 -21.87
CA ASN A 672 20.88 23.73 -23.17
C ASN A 672 21.99 24.75 -22.89
N PRO A 673 23.18 24.68 -23.51
CA PRO A 673 23.71 23.70 -24.44
C PRO A 673 24.66 22.67 -23.80
#